data_AF-A0A6H0RX98-F1
#
_entry.id   AF-A0A6H0RX98-F1
#
_cell.length_a   1.000
_cell.length_b   1.000
_cell.length_c   1.000
_cell.angle_alpha   90.00
_cell.angle_beta   90.00
_cell.angle_gamma   90.00
#
_symmetry.space_group_name_H-M   'P 1'
#
loop_
_entity.id
_entity.type
_entity.pdbx_description
1 polymer ?
#
loop_
_entity_poly.entity_id
_entity_poly.type
_entity_poly.pdbx_seq_one_letter_code
_entity_poly.pdbx_strand_id
1 'polypeptide(L)'
;MATVARPRRRWIRLPMASALIYGIAVWVVVAFTMSKHLPVWAAVLILLVAAIGLFIPIRGRVILVEWFGVLWAFLRHRRQPLPPALTPATDINVISGNAGVRWDGHTLVAAVEVGPTLALSAEAGGRSFSGSELPLELVVSLMSQYGLDIDIDVVEAGCHVPPGTAYRTVYSQFVGPRRLVGQRRTWLVLRLNDLDNLSRIVEQGPSRSAGPKALAAAAHRVVQRLQQEQHRAHALSAEELDAMGDVLLAPVGAVDNQEKWSYIRSGPNFITTYVGNPELLAQGQFDQWWSWRTEETVTVIRLTGAGGVAEVQVGVLVRYVHHGKAYKPLAEAKVARPTGIQRKMLDAALPGGDRSLEATMPTVAFSAVRDVRVPIGPSGQILGQIDEGTLVAVPLWDQSGSPKRRRIDARVGPEVARQLVLRAVVTGAVVAIHTDDRQRWESLVATVDDDRRLFYATAGARTCDVAIFDGRTVTTVPARTVLRLLGPDAAGGGADMTIVEGPGQVLEVSINDAEPVSILTIRTREEDRYLGLGADQIQQPRRTVSTAPLLTRTPRRAAEVRMPAPTPAPDPAATRAPAPWAPQPPVQAPVPAGDLATAGPNGNHAGNGSNGSGRHRDLGGPQRVPRGQRAAESPPPPAPRRPPRNFPPPPGK
;
A
#
# COMPACT_ATOMS: atom_id res chain seq x y z
N MET A 1 36.28 10.17 6.71
CA MET A 1 36.31 10.52 5.28
C MET A 1 36.67 9.29 4.48
N ALA A 2 35.68 8.59 3.93
CA ALA A 2 35.88 7.50 2.98
C ALA A 2 35.18 7.92 1.69
N THR A 3 35.95 8.07 0.63
CA THR A 3 35.50 8.50 -0.69
C THR A 3 34.58 7.43 -1.27
N VAL A 4 33.27 7.67 -1.18
CA VAL A 4 32.24 6.87 -1.84
C VAL A 4 32.44 6.99 -3.35
N ALA A 5 32.99 5.95 -3.95
CA ALA A 5 33.11 5.82 -5.39
C ALA A 5 31.71 5.81 -6.00
N ARG A 6 31.32 6.93 -6.64
CA ARG A 6 30.11 7.00 -7.49
C ARG A 6 30.16 5.86 -8.50
N PRO A 7 29.14 4.98 -8.60
CA PRO A 7 29.11 3.98 -9.65
C PRO A 7 29.08 4.69 -11.00
N ARG A 8 30.14 4.49 -11.80
CA ARG A 8 30.21 4.91 -13.20
C ARG A 8 28.97 4.34 -13.89
N ARG A 9 28.01 5.20 -14.25
CA ARG A 9 26.94 4.89 -15.22
C ARG A 9 27.63 4.25 -16.43
N ARG A 10 27.53 2.93 -16.61
CA ARG A 10 27.95 2.27 -17.86
C ARG A 10 26.88 2.60 -18.88
N TRP A 11 27.17 3.51 -19.81
CA TRP A 11 26.26 3.92 -20.89
C TRP A 11 26.04 2.81 -21.93
N ILE A 12 26.87 1.76 -21.89
CA ILE A 12 26.84 0.63 -22.83
C ILE A 12 26.54 -0.63 -22.02
N ARG A 13 25.39 -1.25 -22.29
CA ARG A 13 25.13 -2.65 -21.94
C ARG A 13 25.52 -3.48 -23.15
N LEU A 14 26.33 -4.52 -22.96
CA LEU A 14 26.67 -5.50 -24.01
C LEU A 14 25.87 -6.79 -23.74
N PRO A 15 24.56 -6.82 -24.05
CA PRO A 15 23.84 -8.09 -23.99
C PRO A 15 24.44 -9.04 -25.03
N MET A 16 24.74 -10.27 -24.61
CA MET A 16 25.42 -11.30 -25.42
C MET A 16 24.73 -11.53 -26.78
N ALA A 17 23.39 -11.48 -26.81
CA ALA A 17 22.61 -11.60 -28.04
C ALA A 17 22.86 -10.45 -29.03
N SER A 18 23.05 -9.21 -28.54
CA SER A 18 23.42 -8.08 -29.43
C SER A 18 24.84 -8.26 -29.94
N ALA A 19 25.80 -8.66 -29.10
CA ALA A 19 27.16 -8.95 -29.56
C ALA A 19 27.18 -10.03 -30.67
N LEU A 20 26.36 -11.08 -30.53
CA LEU A 20 26.23 -12.15 -31.53
C LEU A 20 25.63 -11.64 -32.85
N ILE A 21 24.51 -10.91 -32.78
CA ILE A 21 23.84 -10.37 -33.97
C ILE A 21 24.74 -9.35 -34.69
N TYR A 22 25.46 -8.52 -33.96
CA TYR A 22 26.43 -7.59 -34.53
C TYR A 22 27.58 -8.35 -35.21
N GLY A 23 28.10 -9.41 -34.57
CA GLY A 23 29.13 -10.27 -35.16
C GLY A 23 28.69 -10.88 -36.49
N ILE A 24 27.46 -11.40 -36.56
CA ILE A 24 26.87 -11.93 -37.80
C ILE A 24 26.74 -10.83 -38.85
N ALA A 25 26.25 -9.64 -38.47
CA ALA A 25 26.13 -8.50 -39.39
C ALA A 25 27.50 -8.07 -39.97
N VAL A 26 28.55 -8.08 -39.14
CA VAL A 26 29.94 -7.83 -39.59
C VAL A 26 30.37 -8.86 -40.62
N TRP A 27 30.19 -10.16 -40.34
CA TRP A 27 30.56 -11.23 -41.30
C TRP A 27 29.82 -11.10 -42.64
N VAL A 28 28.50 -10.83 -42.60
CA VAL A 28 27.69 -10.64 -43.81
C VAL A 28 28.15 -9.41 -44.59
N VAL A 29 28.33 -8.26 -43.94
CA VAL A 29 28.76 -7.02 -44.60
C VAL A 29 30.18 -7.15 -45.17
N VAL A 30 31.09 -7.84 -44.49
CA VAL A 30 32.44 -8.14 -44.99
C VAL A 30 32.40 -9.06 -46.20
N ALA A 31 31.55 -10.09 -46.20
CA ALA A 31 31.38 -10.96 -47.37
C ALA A 31 30.83 -10.20 -48.59
N PHE A 32 29.84 -9.33 -48.41
CA PHE A 32 29.25 -8.54 -49.50
C PHE A 32 30.20 -7.46 -50.06
N THR A 33 31.06 -6.89 -49.22
CA THR A 33 32.10 -5.95 -49.67
C THR A 33 33.22 -6.65 -50.43
N MET A 34 33.65 -7.84 -49.98
CA MET A 34 34.66 -8.65 -50.68
C MET A 34 34.17 -9.11 -52.05
N SER A 35 32.87 -9.42 -52.19
CA SER A 35 32.24 -9.76 -53.48
C SER A 35 31.94 -8.55 -54.37
N LYS A 36 32.39 -7.34 -54.01
CA LYS A 36 32.17 -6.06 -54.74
C LYS A 36 30.70 -5.66 -54.96
N HIS A 37 29.75 -6.34 -54.31
CA HIS A 37 28.33 -6.00 -54.38
C HIS A 37 27.97 -4.79 -53.51
N LEU A 38 28.84 -4.39 -52.57
CA LEU A 38 28.61 -3.30 -51.65
C LEU A 38 29.84 -2.38 -51.54
N PRO A 39 29.71 -1.06 -51.76
CA PRO A 39 30.84 -0.15 -51.59
C PRO A 39 31.20 0.01 -50.10
N VAL A 40 32.49 0.22 -49.82
CA VAL A 40 33.05 0.25 -48.45
C VAL A 40 32.37 1.30 -47.57
N TRP A 41 32.04 2.47 -48.11
CA TRP A 41 31.36 3.52 -47.33
C TRP A 41 29.95 3.10 -46.88
N ALA A 42 29.23 2.33 -47.69
CA ALA A 42 27.90 1.81 -47.34
C ALA A 42 28.00 0.72 -46.27
N ALA A 43 29.02 -0.13 -46.35
CA ALA A 43 29.33 -1.12 -45.32
C ALA A 43 29.60 -0.48 -43.95
N VAL A 44 30.45 0.56 -43.91
CA VAL A 44 30.73 1.32 -42.68
C VAL A 44 29.46 1.95 -42.13
N LEU A 45 28.62 2.55 -42.98
CA LEU A 45 27.37 3.15 -42.56
C LEU A 45 26.39 2.12 -41.97
N ILE A 46 26.24 0.95 -42.61
CA ILE A 46 25.38 -0.14 -42.13
C ILE A 46 25.85 -0.64 -40.77
N LEU A 47 27.16 -0.87 -40.60
CA LEU A 47 27.70 -1.30 -39.31
C LEU A 47 27.56 -0.24 -38.23
N LEU A 48 27.73 1.05 -38.57
CA LEU A 48 27.50 2.15 -37.63
C LEU A 48 26.03 2.22 -37.19
N VAL A 49 25.08 2.14 -38.12
CA VAL A 49 23.64 2.14 -37.82
C VAL A 49 23.26 0.90 -37.01
N ALA A 50 23.79 -0.28 -37.37
CA ALA A 50 23.58 -1.50 -36.61
C ALA A 50 24.16 -1.38 -35.19
N ALA A 51 25.35 -0.82 -35.02
CA ALA A 51 25.96 -0.58 -33.71
C ALA A 51 25.11 0.39 -32.87
N ILE A 52 24.63 1.48 -33.46
CA ILE A 52 23.72 2.43 -32.81
C ILE A 52 22.43 1.70 -32.37
N GLY A 53 21.82 0.92 -33.26
CA GLY A 53 20.58 0.19 -32.98
C GLY A 53 20.72 -0.95 -31.95
N LEU A 54 21.89 -1.60 -31.88
CA LEU A 54 22.14 -2.71 -30.96
C LEU A 54 22.67 -2.27 -29.59
N PHE A 55 23.45 -1.19 -29.51
CA PHE A 55 24.21 -0.85 -28.30
C PHE A 55 23.79 0.45 -27.64
N ILE A 56 23.04 1.34 -28.31
CA ILE A 56 22.58 2.59 -27.69
C ILE A 56 21.17 2.38 -27.10
N PRO A 57 21.01 2.40 -25.76
CA PRO A 57 19.71 2.22 -25.14
C PRO A 57 18.86 3.49 -25.26
N ILE A 58 17.72 3.42 -25.95
CA ILE A 58 16.71 4.49 -25.94
C ILE A 58 15.68 4.14 -24.87
N ARG A 59 15.49 5.01 -23.86
CA ARG A 59 14.61 4.76 -22.70
C ARG A 59 14.92 3.45 -21.94
N GLY A 60 16.19 3.04 -21.92
CA GLY A 60 16.66 1.90 -21.12
C GLY A 60 16.53 0.52 -21.78
N ARG A 61 16.21 0.43 -23.08
CA ARG A 61 16.18 -0.83 -23.85
C ARG A 61 16.99 -0.72 -25.14
N VAL A 62 17.63 -1.81 -25.58
CA VAL A 62 18.30 -1.87 -26.89
C VAL A 62 17.29 -2.08 -28.01
N ILE A 63 17.42 -1.34 -29.11
CA ILE A 63 16.34 -1.09 -30.08
C ILE A 63 16.01 -2.32 -30.93
N LEU A 64 16.99 -3.16 -31.26
CA LEU A 64 16.77 -4.22 -32.26
C LEU A 64 16.38 -5.58 -31.67
N VAL A 65 16.96 -5.98 -30.53
CA VAL A 65 16.72 -7.32 -29.98
C VAL A 65 15.60 -7.31 -28.94
N GLU A 66 15.73 -6.47 -27.92
CA GLU A 66 14.76 -6.38 -26.83
C GLU A 66 13.46 -5.73 -27.28
N TRP A 67 13.52 -4.69 -28.13
CA TRP A 67 12.31 -4.01 -28.59
C TRP A 67 11.52 -4.86 -29.59
N PHE A 68 12.18 -5.57 -30.51
CA PHE A 68 11.50 -6.51 -31.43
C PHE A 68 10.91 -7.69 -30.67
N GLY A 69 11.65 -8.26 -29.71
CA GLY A 69 11.13 -9.29 -28.81
C GLY A 69 9.89 -8.84 -28.03
N VAL A 70 9.92 -7.62 -27.47
CA VAL A 70 8.77 -7.03 -26.78
C VAL A 70 7.61 -6.76 -27.74
N LEU A 71 7.86 -6.28 -28.95
CA LEU A 71 6.81 -6.03 -29.95
C LEU A 71 6.15 -7.34 -30.41
N TRP A 72 6.96 -8.35 -30.72
CA TRP A 72 6.47 -9.67 -31.12
C TRP A 72 5.70 -10.35 -29.98
N ALA A 73 6.25 -10.30 -28.77
CA ALA A 73 5.56 -10.75 -27.57
C ALA A 73 4.24 -9.99 -27.41
N PHE A 74 4.24 -8.66 -27.46
CA PHE A 74 3.02 -7.85 -27.36
C PHE A 74 1.97 -8.26 -28.39
N LEU A 75 2.35 -8.42 -29.67
CA LEU A 75 1.44 -8.84 -30.74
C LEU A 75 0.87 -10.25 -30.50
N ARG A 76 1.69 -11.19 -30.04
CA ARG A 76 1.26 -12.55 -29.69
C ARG A 76 0.33 -12.54 -28.47
N HIS A 77 0.70 -11.84 -27.41
CA HIS A 77 -0.05 -11.79 -26.17
C HIS A 77 -1.37 -11.05 -26.38
N ARG A 78 -1.46 -9.98 -27.17
CA ARG A 78 -2.70 -9.21 -27.39
C ARG A 78 -3.93 -10.05 -27.79
N ARG A 79 -3.74 -11.28 -28.30
CA ARG A 79 -4.81 -12.23 -28.62
C ARG A 79 -5.32 -13.07 -27.44
N GLN A 80 -4.58 -13.20 -26.35
CA GLN A 80 -5.05 -13.92 -25.16
C GLN A 80 -6.09 -13.10 -24.40
N PRO A 81 -7.03 -13.77 -23.70
CA PRO A 81 -8.10 -13.10 -22.97
C PRO A 81 -7.58 -12.21 -21.84
N LEU A 82 -8.36 -11.17 -21.56
CA LEU A 82 -8.28 -10.34 -20.37
C LEU A 82 -9.68 -10.29 -19.74
N PRO A 83 -9.83 -10.40 -18.42
CA PRO A 83 -8.78 -10.58 -17.41
C PRO A 83 -8.07 -11.95 -17.49
N PRO A 84 -6.87 -12.10 -16.89
CA PRO A 84 -6.22 -13.39 -16.75
C PRO A 84 -7.06 -14.32 -15.85
N ALA A 85 -7.18 -15.59 -16.24
CA ALA A 85 -7.90 -16.59 -15.45
C ALA A 85 -6.97 -17.20 -14.39
N LEU A 86 -7.15 -16.87 -13.12
CA LEU A 86 -6.42 -17.52 -12.03
C LEU A 86 -6.90 -18.97 -11.88
N THR A 87 -5.98 -19.88 -11.53
CA THR A 87 -6.37 -21.24 -11.14
C THR A 87 -7.18 -21.15 -9.83
N PRO A 88 -8.25 -21.94 -9.66
CA PRO A 88 -9.05 -21.88 -8.44
C PRO A 88 -8.21 -22.31 -7.23
N ALA A 89 -8.40 -21.64 -6.10
CA ALA A 89 -7.79 -22.07 -4.85
C ALA A 89 -8.48 -23.33 -4.31
N THR A 90 -7.77 -24.10 -3.48
CA THR A 90 -8.31 -25.28 -2.80
C THR A 90 -8.02 -25.18 -1.30
N ASP A 91 -9.00 -25.51 -0.48
CA ASP A 91 -8.85 -25.51 0.98
C ASP A 91 -8.01 -26.70 1.44
N ILE A 92 -6.94 -26.41 2.15
CA ILE A 92 -6.04 -27.40 2.73
C ILE A 92 -6.16 -27.36 4.25
N ASN A 93 -6.67 -28.45 4.81
CA ASN A 93 -6.79 -28.62 6.24
C ASN A 93 -5.48 -29.12 6.85
N VAL A 94 -4.93 -28.36 7.78
CA VAL A 94 -3.78 -28.71 8.62
C VAL A 94 -4.16 -28.60 10.09
N ILE A 95 -3.31 -29.14 10.98
CA ILE A 95 -3.57 -29.11 12.43
C ILE A 95 -3.82 -27.69 12.95
N SER A 96 -3.14 -26.70 12.37
CA SER A 96 -3.26 -25.28 12.74
C SER A 96 -4.53 -24.59 12.22
N GLY A 97 -5.29 -25.22 11.33
CA GLY A 97 -6.49 -24.66 10.72
C GLY A 97 -6.59 -24.91 9.23
N ASN A 98 -7.58 -24.29 8.59
CA ASN A 98 -7.74 -24.31 7.14
C ASN A 98 -6.96 -23.15 6.50
N ALA A 99 -6.38 -23.36 5.33
CA ALA A 99 -5.82 -22.31 4.49
C ALA A 99 -6.01 -22.65 3.01
N GLY A 100 -6.35 -21.64 2.22
CA GLY A 100 -6.45 -21.72 0.77
C GLY A 100 -5.08 -21.80 0.14
N VAL A 101 -4.89 -22.79 -0.73
CA VAL A 101 -3.68 -22.94 -1.54
C VAL A 101 -4.06 -23.01 -3.01
N ARG A 102 -3.37 -22.21 -3.82
CA ARG A 102 -3.49 -22.20 -5.28
C ARG A 102 -2.27 -22.85 -5.90
N TRP A 103 -2.49 -23.77 -6.83
CA TRP A 103 -1.44 -24.36 -7.65
C TRP A 103 -1.39 -23.65 -9.01
N ASP A 104 -0.24 -23.09 -9.37
CA ASP A 104 -0.09 -22.38 -10.65
C ASP A 104 1.34 -22.50 -11.20
N GLY A 105 1.51 -23.41 -12.16
CA GLY A 105 2.83 -23.81 -12.66
C GLY A 105 3.56 -24.70 -11.65
N HIS A 106 4.78 -24.34 -11.30
CA HIS A 106 5.58 -25.00 -10.26
C HIS A 106 5.49 -24.31 -8.90
N THR A 107 4.79 -23.17 -8.83
CA THR A 107 4.64 -22.38 -7.61
C THR A 107 3.28 -22.62 -6.96
N LEU A 108 3.32 -22.98 -5.68
CA LEU A 108 2.19 -22.97 -4.77
C LEU A 108 2.03 -21.58 -4.16
N VAL A 109 0.79 -21.09 -4.07
CA VAL A 109 0.48 -19.76 -3.55
C VAL A 109 -0.54 -19.84 -2.42
N ALA A 110 -0.24 -19.16 -1.32
CA ALA A 110 -1.17 -18.90 -0.22
C ALA A 110 -1.11 -17.41 0.11
N ALA A 111 -2.06 -16.90 0.89
CA ALA A 111 -2.02 -15.51 1.34
C ALA A 111 -2.46 -15.36 2.79
N VAL A 112 -1.89 -14.36 3.43
CA VAL A 112 -2.22 -13.93 4.80
C VAL A 112 -2.62 -12.46 4.73
N GLU A 113 -3.83 -12.12 5.17
CA GLU A 113 -4.24 -10.73 5.32
C GLU A 113 -3.69 -10.17 6.63
N VAL A 114 -3.08 -8.98 6.57
CA VAL A 114 -2.58 -8.26 7.75
C VAL A 114 -3.56 -7.13 8.07
N GLY A 115 -4.23 -7.24 9.21
CA GLY A 115 -5.25 -6.30 9.65
C GLY A 115 -4.63 -5.09 10.37
N PRO A 116 -5.16 -3.86 10.16
CA PRO A 116 -4.63 -2.66 10.78
C PRO A 116 -5.00 -2.58 12.27
N THR A 117 -4.09 -2.04 13.09
CA THR A 117 -4.42 -1.62 14.45
C THR A 117 -5.14 -0.26 14.40
N LEU A 118 -6.12 -0.06 15.30
CA LEU A 118 -6.79 1.24 15.43
C LEU A 118 -5.77 2.24 15.95
N ALA A 119 -5.43 3.23 15.13
CA ALA A 119 -4.48 4.28 15.48
C ALA A 119 -4.75 5.54 14.65
N LEU A 120 -4.27 6.68 15.14
CA LEU A 120 -4.24 7.91 14.37
C LEU A 120 -3.15 7.82 13.30
N SER A 121 -3.45 8.40 12.13
CA SER A 121 -2.47 8.65 11.07
C SER A 121 -2.32 10.14 10.88
N ALA A 122 -1.10 10.65 10.89
CA ALA A 122 -0.80 12.06 10.69
C ALA A 122 -0.08 12.28 9.37
N GLU A 123 -0.32 13.39 8.70
CA GLU A 123 0.44 13.84 7.54
C GLU A 123 1.02 15.22 7.82
N ALA A 124 2.35 15.34 7.83
CA ALA A 124 3.08 16.59 8.06
C ALA A 124 4.30 16.67 7.13
N GLY A 125 4.59 17.87 6.61
CA GLY A 125 5.81 18.12 5.81
C GLY A 125 5.97 17.20 4.59
N GLY A 126 4.86 16.72 4.02
CA GLY A 126 4.89 15.77 2.91
C GLY A 126 5.34 14.37 3.30
N ARG A 127 5.14 13.94 4.55
CA ARG A 127 5.29 12.56 5.02
C ARG A 127 4.02 12.14 5.74
N SER A 128 3.66 10.87 5.64
CA SER A 128 2.62 10.29 6.50
C SER A 128 3.26 9.42 7.57
N PHE A 129 2.69 9.49 8.76
CA PHE A 129 3.05 8.66 9.89
C PHE A 129 1.80 7.85 10.24
N SER A 130 1.89 6.52 10.10
CA SER A 130 0.80 5.63 10.47
C SER A 130 1.11 5.00 11.82
N GLY A 131 0.14 4.95 12.73
CA GLY A 131 0.29 4.18 13.96
C GLY A 131 0.23 2.65 13.78
N SER A 132 0.09 2.15 12.55
CA SER A 132 0.04 0.72 12.23
C SER A 132 0.96 0.44 11.03
N GLU A 133 2.16 -0.07 11.27
CA GLU A 133 3.17 -0.33 10.23
C GLU A 133 3.76 -1.73 10.38
N LEU A 134 4.15 -2.34 9.25
CA LEU A 134 4.81 -3.65 9.17
C LEU A 134 6.30 -3.46 8.86
N PRO A 135 7.22 -3.85 9.75
CA PRO A 135 8.65 -3.83 9.45
C PRO A 135 9.00 -4.82 8.33
N LEU A 136 9.73 -4.37 7.30
CA LEU A 136 10.13 -5.26 6.20
C LEU A 136 11.08 -6.37 6.68
N GLU A 137 11.90 -6.07 7.71
CA GLU A 137 12.72 -7.07 8.39
C GLU A 137 11.92 -8.21 9.00
N LEU A 138 10.74 -7.92 9.57
CA LEU A 138 9.85 -8.95 10.06
C LEU A 138 9.40 -9.83 8.90
N VAL A 139 8.99 -9.24 7.77
CA VAL A 139 8.55 -10.02 6.60
C VAL A 139 9.66 -10.92 6.06
N VAL A 140 10.91 -10.44 6.00
CA VAL A 140 12.05 -11.26 5.57
C VAL A 140 12.33 -12.41 6.54
N SER A 141 12.17 -12.20 7.85
CA SER A 141 12.30 -13.29 8.83
C SER A 141 11.24 -14.39 8.65
N LEU A 142 10.14 -14.08 7.98
CA LEU A 142 9.05 -15.01 7.69
C LEU A 142 9.28 -15.84 6.42
N MET A 143 10.27 -15.51 5.59
CA MET A 143 10.53 -16.20 4.32
C MET A 143 11.11 -17.62 4.52
N SER A 144 11.75 -17.90 5.67
CA SER A 144 12.22 -19.24 6.00
C SER A 144 11.33 -19.87 7.07
N GLN A 145 10.64 -20.96 6.72
CA GLN A 145 9.68 -21.63 7.59
C GLN A 145 10.04 -23.11 7.76
N TYR A 146 10.71 -23.43 8.88
CA TYR A 146 11.11 -24.82 9.23
C TYR A 146 11.78 -25.56 8.06
N GLY A 147 12.74 -24.89 7.41
CA GLY A 147 13.50 -25.46 6.30
C GLY A 147 12.80 -25.36 4.93
N LEU A 148 11.64 -24.72 4.84
CA LEU A 148 11.04 -24.29 3.57
C LEU A 148 11.43 -22.85 3.28
N ASP A 149 11.81 -22.60 2.04
CA ASP A 149 12.16 -21.30 1.51
C ASP A 149 10.99 -20.77 0.67
N ILE A 150 10.38 -19.69 1.16
CA ILE A 150 9.14 -19.11 0.64
C ILE A 150 9.40 -17.65 0.28
N ASP A 151 9.11 -17.29 -0.96
CA ASP A 151 9.11 -15.89 -1.39
C ASP A 151 7.83 -15.19 -0.92
N ILE A 152 7.93 -13.93 -0.50
CA ILE A 152 6.79 -13.18 0.05
C ILE A 152 6.63 -11.85 -0.69
N ASP A 153 5.44 -11.63 -1.27
CA ASP A 153 5.05 -10.32 -1.78
C ASP A 153 4.18 -9.60 -0.73
N VAL A 154 4.54 -8.37 -0.34
CA VAL A 154 3.64 -7.46 0.38
C VAL A 154 2.80 -6.73 -0.66
N VAL A 155 1.50 -7.06 -0.73
CA VAL A 155 0.55 -6.51 -1.68
C VAL A 155 -0.41 -5.60 -0.95
N GLU A 156 -0.53 -4.35 -1.38
CA GLU A 156 -1.56 -3.44 -0.89
C GLU A 156 -2.46 -2.97 -2.01
N ALA A 157 -3.77 -2.96 -1.78
CA ALA A 157 -4.75 -2.43 -2.72
C ALA A 157 -5.70 -1.47 -2.02
N GLY A 158 -6.04 -0.37 -2.69
CA GLY A 158 -6.83 0.67 -2.07
C GLY A 158 -7.07 1.90 -2.94
N CYS A 159 -7.66 2.92 -2.35
CA CYS A 159 -7.91 4.22 -2.97
C CYS A 159 -8.07 5.31 -1.91
N HIS A 160 -7.86 6.58 -2.27
CA HIS A 160 -8.10 7.69 -1.35
C HIS A 160 -9.56 7.83 -0.97
N VAL A 161 -10.42 7.81 -1.99
CA VAL A 161 -11.86 7.99 -1.84
C VAL A 161 -12.57 7.00 -2.77
N PRO A 162 -13.21 5.96 -2.22
CA PRO A 162 -13.89 4.95 -3.01
C PRO A 162 -15.02 5.55 -3.85
N PRO A 163 -15.45 4.85 -4.92
CA PRO A 163 -16.65 5.24 -5.66
C PRO A 163 -17.89 5.16 -4.76
N GLY A 164 -18.79 6.13 -4.89
CA GLY A 164 -19.95 6.22 -4.01
C GLY A 164 -20.75 7.51 -4.21
N THR A 165 -21.16 8.11 -3.10
CA THR A 165 -22.11 9.23 -3.02
C THR A 165 -21.61 10.49 -3.71
N ALA A 166 -22.52 11.45 -3.98
CA ALA A 166 -22.17 12.74 -4.56
C ALA A 166 -21.09 13.51 -3.75
N TYR A 167 -21.07 13.31 -2.42
CA TYR A 167 -20.09 13.90 -1.52
C TYR A 167 -18.63 13.49 -1.83
N ARG A 168 -18.42 12.35 -2.51
CA ARG A 168 -17.10 11.89 -2.95
C ARG A 168 -16.27 12.99 -3.62
N THR A 169 -16.88 13.77 -4.52
CA THR A 169 -16.15 14.78 -5.29
C THR A 169 -15.60 15.87 -4.38
N VAL A 170 -16.40 16.33 -3.42
CA VAL A 170 -16.03 17.36 -2.44
C VAL A 170 -14.96 16.82 -1.50
N TYR A 171 -15.17 15.64 -0.92
CA TYR A 171 -14.20 15.05 -0.01
C TYR A 171 -12.86 14.77 -0.70
N SER A 172 -12.88 14.28 -1.95
CA SER A 172 -11.66 14.03 -2.70
C SER A 172 -10.90 15.30 -3.10
N GLN A 173 -11.59 16.43 -3.28
CA GLN A 173 -10.93 17.74 -3.43
C GLN A 173 -10.30 18.20 -2.12
N PHE A 174 -10.98 17.99 -1.00
CA PHE A 174 -10.48 18.30 0.34
C PHE A 174 -9.25 17.46 0.73
N VAL A 175 -9.28 16.15 0.44
CA VAL A 175 -8.10 15.27 0.61
C VAL A 175 -6.97 15.71 -0.33
N GLY A 176 -7.26 16.05 -1.59
CA GLY A 176 -6.22 16.50 -2.52
C GLY A 176 -5.12 15.45 -2.76
N PRO A 177 -3.88 15.87 -3.11
CA PRO A 177 -2.75 14.97 -3.37
C PRO A 177 -2.04 14.53 -2.07
N ARG A 178 -2.81 14.17 -1.05
CA ARG A 178 -2.29 13.83 0.28
C ARG A 178 -2.01 12.34 0.42
N ARG A 179 -1.16 12.01 1.39
CA ARG A 179 -0.75 10.62 1.72
C ARG A 179 -1.69 9.95 2.72
N LEU A 180 -2.92 10.44 2.82
CA LEU A 180 -3.96 9.89 3.69
C LEU A 180 -4.92 9.05 2.84
N VAL A 181 -4.81 7.74 2.99
CA VAL A 181 -5.54 6.78 2.17
C VAL A 181 -6.82 6.36 2.89
N GLY A 182 -7.99 6.63 2.30
CA GLY A 182 -9.28 6.30 2.90
C GLY A 182 -9.57 4.80 2.93
N GLN A 183 -9.16 4.06 1.89
CA GLN A 183 -9.25 2.60 1.85
C GLN A 183 -7.95 1.94 1.46
N ARG A 184 -7.52 0.95 2.23
CA ARG A 184 -6.33 0.15 1.92
C ARG A 184 -6.39 -1.18 2.65
N ARG A 185 -6.13 -2.27 1.94
CA ARG A 185 -5.96 -3.62 2.51
C ARG A 185 -4.55 -4.11 2.19
N THR A 186 -3.98 -4.87 3.11
CA THR A 186 -2.59 -5.34 3.05
C THR A 186 -2.57 -6.85 3.18
N TRP A 187 -1.93 -7.52 2.23
CA TRP A 187 -1.76 -8.98 2.22
C TRP A 187 -0.28 -9.33 2.06
N LEU A 188 0.10 -10.44 2.67
CA LEU A 188 1.33 -11.16 2.37
C LEU A 188 0.97 -12.33 1.46
N VAL A 189 1.47 -12.34 0.22
CA VAL A 189 1.31 -13.47 -0.70
C VAL A 189 2.54 -14.35 -0.60
N LEU A 190 2.35 -15.57 -0.12
CA LEU A 190 3.39 -16.57 0.12
C LEU A 190 3.51 -17.45 -1.13
N ARG A 191 4.73 -17.63 -1.61
CA ARG A 191 5.04 -18.37 -2.83
C ARG A 191 6.08 -19.45 -2.54
N LEU A 192 5.68 -20.71 -2.69
CA LEU A 192 6.56 -21.85 -2.50
C LEU A 192 6.79 -22.51 -3.87
N ASN A 193 8.01 -22.46 -4.38
CA ASN A 193 8.40 -23.22 -5.55
C ASN A 193 8.63 -24.68 -5.14
N ASP A 194 7.83 -25.60 -5.69
CA ASP A 194 7.88 -27.03 -5.37
C ASP A 194 9.23 -27.65 -5.77
N LEU A 195 9.87 -27.14 -6.84
CA LEU A 195 11.16 -27.67 -7.32
C LEU A 195 12.30 -27.28 -6.38
N ASP A 196 12.35 -26.02 -5.95
CA ASP A 196 13.41 -25.50 -5.08
C ASP A 196 13.33 -26.13 -3.67
N ASN A 197 12.12 -26.51 -3.24
CA ASN A 197 11.85 -27.09 -1.92
C ASN A 197 11.62 -28.61 -1.93
N LEU A 198 11.87 -29.27 -3.07
CA LEU A 198 11.45 -30.65 -3.30
C LEU A 198 11.98 -31.64 -2.26
N SER A 199 13.25 -31.51 -1.86
CA SER A 199 13.89 -32.41 -0.89
C SER A 199 13.14 -32.43 0.44
N ARG A 200 12.73 -31.26 0.93
CA ARG A 200 12.00 -31.09 2.20
C ARG A 200 10.54 -31.51 2.11
N ILE A 201 9.91 -31.29 0.95
CA ILE A 201 8.53 -31.68 0.73
C ILE A 201 8.41 -33.20 0.66
N VAL A 202 9.34 -33.88 -0.03
CA VAL A 202 9.33 -35.34 -0.21
C VAL A 202 9.59 -36.08 1.11
N GLU A 203 10.37 -35.51 2.03
CA GLU A 203 10.54 -36.03 3.40
C GLU A 203 9.18 -36.21 4.13
N GLN A 204 8.17 -35.42 3.77
CA GLN A 204 6.83 -35.43 4.40
C GLN A 204 5.79 -36.24 3.62
N GLY A 205 6.16 -36.76 2.44
CA GLY A 205 5.29 -37.57 1.59
C GLY A 205 5.27 -37.12 0.12
N PRO A 206 4.32 -37.63 -0.70
CA PRO A 206 4.24 -37.28 -2.12
C PRO A 206 4.01 -35.77 -2.31
N SER A 207 4.83 -35.13 -3.17
CA SER A 207 4.86 -33.66 -3.30
C SER A 207 3.50 -33.02 -3.59
N ARG A 208 2.68 -33.65 -4.46
CA ARG A 208 1.30 -33.21 -4.77
C ARG A 208 0.40 -33.05 -3.55
N SER A 209 0.66 -33.80 -2.48
CA SER A 209 -0.13 -33.77 -1.24
C SER A 209 0.60 -33.11 -0.08
N ALA A 210 1.92 -33.23 -0.03
CA ALA A 210 2.77 -32.69 1.01
C ALA A 210 3.03 -31.19 0.81
N GLY A 211 3.26 -30.74 -0.42
CA GLY A 211 3.55 -29.33 -0.75
C GLY A 211 2.44 -28.37 -0.32
N PRO A 212 1.17 -28.59 -0.71
CA PRO A 212 0.06 -27.74 -0.27
C PRO A 212 -0.12 -27.74 1.25
N LYS A 213 0.04 -28.88 1.93
CA LYS A 213 -0.02 -28.97 3.40
C LYS A 213 1.13 -28.21 4.06
N ALA A 214 2.33 -28.30 3.50
CA ALA A 214 3.51 -27.60 3.97
C ALA A 214 3.33 -26.08 3.87
N LEU A 215 2.83 -25.58 2.73
CA LEU A 215 2.53 -24.16 2.54
C LEU A 215 1.39 -23.68 3.45
N ALA A 216 0.31 -24.46 3.59
CA ALA A 216 -0.78 -24.14 4.51
C ALA A 216 -0.30 -24.04 5.97
N ALA A 217 0.54 -24.98 6.41
CA ALA A 217 1.16 -24.93 7.74
C ALA A 217 2.10 -23.72 7.88
N ALA A 218 2.88 -23.39 6.84
CA ALA A 218 3.73 -22.20 6.83
C ALA A 218 2.93 -20.90 6.93
N ALA A 219 1.79 -20.78 6.24
CA ALA A 219 0.90 -19.62 6.34
C ALA A 219 0.39 -19.41 7.78
N HIS A 220 -0.02 -20.48 8.46
CA HIS A 220 -0.43 -20.40 9.87
C HIS A 220 0.71 -20.03 10.82
N ARG A 221 1.93 -20.50 10.56
CA ARG A 221 3.12 -20.07 11.32
C ARG A 221 3.46 -18.60 11.09
N VAL A 222 3.32 -18.13 9.87
CA VAL A 222 3.44 -16.70 9.53
C VAL A 222 2.43 -15.88 10.32
N VAL A 223 1.16 -16.31 10.37
CA VAL A 223 0.12 -15.68 11.20
C VAL A 223 0.52 -15.67 12.67
N GLN A 224 0.95 -16.81 13.22
CA GLN A 224 1.36 -16.90 14.62
C GLN A 224 2.53 -15.96 14.94
N ARG A 225 3.52 -15.87 14.04
CA ARG A 225 4.69 -15.01 14.23
C ARG A 225 4.33 -13.52 14.14
N LEU A 226 3.45 -13.14 13.21
CA LEU A 226 2.91 -11.77 13.13
C LEU A 226 2.15 -11.40 14.41
N GLN A 227 1.33 -12.31 14.94
CA GLN A 227 0.59 -12.09 16.18
C GLN A 227 1.51 -11.95 17.40
N GLN A 228 2.61 -12.70 17.47
CA GLN A 228 3.62 -12.54 18.52
C GLN A 228 4.22 -11.13 18.51
N GLU A 229 4.46 -10.58 17.33
CA GLU A 229 4.94 -9.20 17.12
C GLU A 229 3.78 -8.17 17.13
N GLN A 230 2.61 -8.51 17.68
CA GLN A 230 1.45 -7.63 17.85
C GLN A 230 0.81 -7.13 16.54
N HIS A 231 1.04 -7.81 15.42
CA HIS A 231 0.34 -7.56 14.16
C HIS A 231 -0.83 -8.54 13.99
N ARG A 232 -2.05 -8.00 13.77
CA ARG A 232 -3.19 -8.86 13.46
C ARG A 232 -3.02 -9.48 12.08
N ALA A 233 -3.19 -10.79 11.99
CA ALA A 233 -3.09 -11.51 10.74
C ALA A 233 -4.08 -12.67 10.70
N HIS A 234 -4.52 -13.01 9.48
CA HIS A 234 -5.44 -14.12 9.20
C HIS A 234 -5.03 -14.83 7.92
N ALA A 235 -4.94 -16.17 7.95
CA ALA A 235 -4.65 -16.97 6.76
C ALA A 235 -5.93 -17.09 5.92
N LEU A 236 -5.85 -16.72 4.64
CA LEU A 236 -7.02 -16.77 3.76
C LEU A 236 -7.40 -18.22 3.45
N SER A 237 -8.70 -18.52 3.53
CA SER A 237 -9.33 -19.69 2.92
C SER A 237 -9.27 -19.65 1.39
N ALA A 238 -9.67 -20.74 0.71
CA ALA A 238 -9.71 -20.78 -0.74
C ALA A 238 -10.63 -19.70 -1.33
N GLU A 239 -11.84 -19.56 -0.78
CA GLU A 239 -12.80 -18.53 -1.19
C GLU A 239 -12.23 -17.11 -0.99
N GLU A 240 -11.58 -16.85 0.14
CA GLU A 240 -10.97 -15.54 0.41
C GLU A 240 -9.77 -15.27 -0.50
N LEU A 241 -8.99 -16.29 -0.88
CA LEU A 241 -7.86 -16.18 -1.80
C LEU A 241 -8.31 -15.93 -3.25
N ASP A 242 -9.45 -16.48 -3.66
CA ASP A 242 -10.10 -16.16 -4.94
C ASP A 242 -10.67 -14.73 -4.89
N ALA A 243 -11.38 -14.36 -3.81
CA ALA A 243 -11.91 -13.01 -3.60
C ALA A 243 -10.80 -11.94 -3.57
N MET A 244 -9.62 -12.24 -3.04
CA MET A 244 -8.46 -11.34 -3.12
C MET A 244 -8.02 -11.13 -4.57
N GLY A 245 -8.02 -12.19 -5.39
CA GLY A 245 -7.78 -12.10 -6.82
C GLY A 245 -8.79 -11.20 -7.52
N ASP A 246 -10.08 -11.34 -7.17
CA ASP A 246 -11.16 -10.51 -7.69
C ASP A 246 -10.99 -9.03 -7.30
N VAL A 247 -10.62 -8.73 -6.06
CA VAL A 247 -10.31 -7.35 -5.62
C VAL A 247 -9.18 -6.77 -6.46
N LEU A 248 -8.12 -7.53 -6.71
CA LEU A 248 -6.98 -7.09 -7.52
C LEU A 248 -7.29 -7.06 -9.02
N LEU A 249 -8.38 -7.64 -9.49
CA LEU A 249 -8.81 -7.62 -10.89
C LEU A 249 -10.02 -6.72 -11.13
N ALA A 250 -10.68 -6.19 -10.10
CA ALA A 250 -11.89 -5.38 -10.19
C ALA A 250 -11.85 -4.25 -11.24
N PRO A 251 -10.71 -3.55 -11.48
CA PRO A 251 -10.62 -2.55 -12.56
C PRO A 251 -10.77 -3.11 -13.98
N VAL A 252 -10.47 -4.40 -14.18
CA VAL A 252 -10.61 -5.12 -15.44
C VAL A 252 -12.02 -5.71 -15.49
N GLY A 253 -12.91 -5.07 -16.25
CA GLY A 253 -14.30 -5.48 -16.37
C GLY A 253 -14.43 -6.78 -17.15
N ALA A 254 -15.66 -7.25 -17.31
CA ALA A 254 -15.92 -8.51 -18.02
C ALA A 254 -15.70 -8.41 -19.55
N VAL A 255 -15.80 -7.20 -20.13
CA VAL A 255 -15.82 -6.99 -21.59
C VAL A 255 -15.02 -5.74 -22.02
N ASP A 256 -14.67 -5.68 -23.31
CA ASP A 256 -13.88 -4.59 -23.94
C ASP A 256 -12.50 -4.35 -23.31
N ASN A 257 -11.84 -5.43 -22.88
CA ASN A 257 -10.50 -5.39 -22.36
C ASN A 257 -9.47 -5.41 -23.48
N GLN A 258 -8.63 -4.38 -23.54
CA GLN A 258 -7.60 -4.28 -24.57
C GLN A 258 -6.27 -3.83 -23.96
N GLU A 259 -5.25 -4.66 -24.11
CA GLU A 259 -3.88 -4.21 -23.89
C GLU A 259 -3.50 -3.22 -25.02
N LYS A 260 -3.11 -2.02 -24.61
CA LYS A 260 -2.42 -1.03 -25.43
C LYS A 260 -0.95 -1.03 -25.05
N TRP A 261 -0.12 -0.42 -25.89
CA TRP A 261 1.33 -0.41 -25.71
C TRP A 261 1.79 0.08 -24.32
N SER A 262 1.05 1.00 -23.69
CA SER A 262 1.45 1.63 -22.43
C SER A 262 0.44 1.50 -21.30
N TYR A 263 -0.69 0.84 -21.51
CA TYR A 263 -1.74 0.64 -20.50
C TYR A 263 -2.72 -0.44 -20.95
N ILE A 264 -3.55 -0.95 -20.03
CA ILE A 264 -4.72 -1.76 -20.33
C ILE A 264 -5.95 -0.86 -20.28
N ARG A 265 -6.78 -0.90 -21.32
CA ARG A 265 -8.10 -0.25 -21.36
C ARG A 265 -9.16 -1.28 -21.01
N SER A 266 -10.06 -0.92 -20.11
CA SER A 266 -11.18 -1.74 -19.66
C SER A 266 -12.37 -0.80 -19.42
N GLY A 267 -13.30 -0.70 -20.37
CA GLY A 267 -14.38 0.29 -20.31
C GLY A 267 -13.86 1.73 -20.06
N PRO A 268 -14.28 2.42 -18.98
CA PRO A 268 -13.78 3.75 -18.61
C PRO A 268 -12.39 3.74 -17.95
N ASN A 269 -11.88 2.57 -17.58
CA ASN A 269 -10.66 2.40 -16.79
C ASN A 269 -9.41 2.32 -17.69
N PHE A 270 -8.41 3.10 -17.30
CA PHE A 270 -7.06 3.07 -17.86
C PHE A 270 -6.12 2.56 -16.76
N ILE A 271 -5.72 1.30 -16.88
CA ILE A 271 -4.92 0.59 -15.89
C ILE A 271 -3.48 0.62 -16.37
N THR A 272 -2.59 1.21 -15.57
CA THR A 272 -1.17 1.28 -15.90
C THR A 272 -0.34 0.83 -14.72
N THR A 273 0.49 -0.19 -14.93
CA THR A 273 1.47 -0.65 -13.96
C THR A 273 2.84 -0.07 -14.28
N TYR A 274 3.48 0.46 -13.25
CA TYR A 274 4.80 1.04 -13.27
C TYR A 274 5.74 0.22 -12.38
N VAL A 275 7.04 0.34 -12.61
CA VAL A 275 8.08 -0.19 -11.72
C VAL A 275 8.68 0.97 -10.92
N GLY A 276 8.79 0.76 -9.61
CA GLY A 276 9.45 1.70 -8.71
C GLY A 276 10.97 1.46 -8.67
N ASN A 277 11.72 2.42 -8.14
CA ASN A 277 13.08 2.15 -7.68
C ASN A 277 13.00 1.70 -6.20
N PRO A 278 13.31 0.43 -5.88
CA PRO A 278 13.18 -0.08 -4.52
C PRO A 278 14.11 0.62 -3.52
N GLU A 279 15.27 1.16 -3.94
CA GLU A 279 16.17 1.94 -3.07
C GLU A 279 15.50 3.18 -2.46
N LEU A 280 14.48 3.72 -3.14
CA LEU A 280 13.78 4.91 -2.67
C LEU A 280 12.78 4.59 -1.55
N LEU A 281 12.48 3.31 -1.27
CA LEU A 281 11.64 2.92 -0.14
C LEU A 281 12.20 3.47 1.18
N ALA A 282 13.51 3.35 1.38
CA ALA A 282 14.22 3.88 2.56
C ALA A 282 14.12 5.41 2.70
N GLN A 283 13.71 6.11 1.64
CA GLN A 283 13.53 7.56 1.60
C GLN A 283 12.06 7.99 1.77
N GLY A 284 11.15 7.06 2.13
CA GLY A 284 9.71 7.34 2.28
C GLY A 284 8.94 7.44 0.96
N GLN A 285 9.47 6.84 -0.12
CA GLN A 285 8.84 6.88 -1.44
C GLN A 285 7.51 6.11 -1.48
N PHE A 286 7.31 5.17 -0.56
CA PHE A 286 6.07 4.39 -0.47
C PHE A 286 4.84 5.29 -0.38
N ASP A 287 4.85 6.24 0.56
CA ASP A 287 3.73 7.16 0.75
C ASP A 287 3.52 8.08 -0.46
N GLN A 288 4.59 8.41 -1.19
CA GLN A 288 4.49 9.25 -2.38
C GLN A 288 3.72 8.52 -3.48
N TRP A 289 3.86 7.20 -3.59
CA TRP A 289 3.06 6.43 -4.54
C TRP A 289 1.58 6.47 -4.20
N TRP A 290 1.26 6.55 -2.91
CA TRP A 290 -0.09 6.75 -2.39
C TRP A 290 -0.53 8.22 -2.32
N SER A 291 0.24 9.19 -2.83
CA SER A 291 -0.19 10.61 -2.87
C SER A 291 -1.01 10.96 -4.10
N TRP A 292 -0.93 10.14 -5.16
CA TRP A 292 -1.55 10.46 -6.43
C TRP A 292 -3.02 10.03 -6.41
N ARG A 293 -3.92 10.96 -6.73
CA ARG A 293 -5.35 10.70 -6.80
C ARG A 293 -5.67 9.76 -7.96
N THR A 294 -6.02 8.52 -7.62
CA THR A 294 -6.44 7.47 -8.57
C THR A 294 -7.76 6.85 -8.12
N GLU A 295 -8.41 6.11 -9.01
CA GLU A 295 -9.60 5.32 -8.68
C GLU A 295 -9.22 4.07 -7.88
N GLU A 296 -8.06 3.50 -8.19
CA GLU A 296 -7.44 2.42 -7.44
C GLU A 296 -5.92 2.54 -7.55
N THR A 297 -5.23 2.20 -6.47
CA THR A 297 -3.78 2.01 -6.42
C THR A 297 -3.50 0.63 -5.87
N VAL A 298 -2.58 -0.09 -6.51
CA VAL A 298 -2.00 -1.32 -5.97
C VAL A 298 -0.49 -1.16 -5.89
N THR A 299 0.10 -1.42 -4.73
CA THR A 299 1.55 -1.50 -4.57
C THR A 299 1.94 -2.94 -4.27
N VAL A 300 3.05 -3.40 -4.83
CA VAL A 300 3.63 -4.70 -4.48
C VAL A 300 5.09 -4.51 -4.18
N ILE A 301 5.50 -4.90 -2.98
CA ILE A 301 6.91 -5.04 -2.58
C ILE A 301 7.21 -6.54 -2.61
N ARG A 302 8.00 -6.96 -3.60
CA ARG A 302 8.37 -8.36 -3.83
C ARG A 302 9.66 -8.68 -3.11
N LEU A 303 9.64 -9.70 -2.24
CA LEU A 303 10.82 -10.25 -1.58
C LEU A 303 11.08 -11.65 -2.14
N THR A 304 12.21 -11.81 -2.83
CA THR A 304 12.61 -13.09 -3.46
C THR A 304 14.00 -13.52 -3.03
N GLY A 305 14.27 -14.83 -3.05
CA GLY A 305 15.56 -15.39 -2.70
C GLY A 305 15.61 -15.91 -1.27
N ALA A 306 14.53 -16.59 -0.86
CA ALA A 306 14.53 -17.35 0.38
C ALA A 306 15.65 -18.43 0.33
N GLY A 307 16.43 -18.54 1.41
CA GLY A 307 17.68 -19.32 1.48
C GLY A 307 18.76 -18.66 2.36
N GLY A 308 18.67 -17.34 2.53
CA GLY A 308 19.45 -16.57 3.51
C GLY A 308 19.16 -15.07 3.43
N VAL A 309 19.10 -14.37 4.57
CA VAL A 309 18.74 -12.92 4.63
C VAL A 309 19.64 -12.05 3.73
N ALA A 310 20.91 -12.45 3.53
CA ALA A 310 21.86 -11.74 2.67
C ALA A 310 21.55 -11.86 1.16
N GLU A 311 20.76 -12.85 0.76
CA GLU A 311 20.44 -13.14 -0.64
C GLU A 311 19.12 -12.50 -1.09
N VAL A 312 18.29 -12.06 -0.14
CA VAL A 312 16.96 -11.51 -0.41
C VAL A 312 17.05 -10.24 -1.26
N GLN A 313 16.36 -10.29 -2.40
CA GLN A 313 16.19 -9.18 -3.32
C GLN A 313 14.80 -8.56 -3.16
N VAL A 314 14.75 -7.23 -3.22
CA VAL A 314 13.54 -6.43 -3.06
C VAL A 314 13.21 -5.71 -4.35
N GLY A 315 12.05 -6.01 -4.94
CA GLY A 315 11.51 -5.35 -6.12
C GLY A 315 10.22 -4.60 -5.81
N VAL A 316 9.88 -3.58 -6.59
CA VAL A 316 8.62 -2.83 -6.39
C VAL A 316 7.91 -2.51 -7.69
N LEU A 317 6.59 -2.69 -7.68
CA LEU A 317 5.68 -2.18 -8.69
C LEU A 317 4.54 -1.38 -8.08
N VAL A 318 3.98 -0.50 -8.89
CA VAL A 318 2.82 0.34 -8.53
C VAL A 318 1.87 0.36 -9.70
N ARG A 319 0.61 -0.01 -9.48
CA ARG A 319 -0.46 0.05 -10.45
C ARG A 319 -1.41 1.17 -10.12
N TYR A 320 -1.73 1.98 -11.12
CA TYR A 320 -2.68 3.06 -11.03
C TYR A 320 -3.84 2.85 -11.99
N VAL A 321 -5.05 3.14 -11.52
CA VAL A 321 -6.28 3.11 -12.29
C VAL A 321 -6.87 4.51 -12.36
N HIS A 322 -7.17 4.97 -13.57
CA HIS A 322 -7.84 6.25 -13.79
C HIS A 322 -9.09 6.06 -14.64
N HIS A 323 -10.10 6.88 -14.38
CA HIS A 323 -11.18 7.11 -15.34
C HIS A 323 -10.74 8.11 -16.41
N GLY A 324 -10.87 7.73 -17.68
CA GLY A 324 -10.45 8.56 -18.81
C GLY A 324 -8.93 8.55 -19.06
N LYS A 325 -8.49 9.32 -20.08
CA LYS A 325 -7.11 9.26 -20.59
C LYS A 325 -6.09 9.49 -19.47
N ALA A 326 -5.27 8.48 -19.22
CA ALA A 326 -4.29 8.47 -18.13
C ALA A 326 -3.40 9.73 -18.13
N TYR A 327 -3.47 10.50 -17.04
CA TYR A 327 -2.46 11.50 -16.72
C TYR A 327 -1.12 10.78 -16.44
N LYS A 328 0.00 11.47 -16.60
CA LYS A 328 1.27 10.94 -16.12
C LYS A 328 1.27 11.00 -14.59
N PRO A 329 1.91 10.02 -13.90
CA PRO A 329 2.15 10.13 -12.47
C PRO A 329 2.82 11.45 -12.12
N LEU A 330 2.58 11.91 -10.90
CA LEU A 330 3.34 13.00 -10.28
C LEU A 330 4.83 12.73 -10.47
N ALA A 331 5.61 13.77 -10.84
CA ALA A 331 7.03 13.61 -11.13
C ALA A 331 7.80 13.04 -9.91
N GLU A 332 7.32 13.39 -8.73
CA GLU A 332 7.78 12.96 -7.42
C GLU A 332 7.61 11.46 -7.18
N ALA A 333 6.71 10.78 -7.89
CA ALA A 333 6.51 9.33 -7.78
C ALA A 333 7.74 8.53 -8.25
N LYS A 334 8.61 9.12 -9.09
CA LYS A 334 9.86 8.51 -9.58
C LYS A 334 9.71 7.08 -10.11
N VAL A 335 8.58 6.81 -10.76
CA VAL A 335 8.28 5.50 -11.34
C VAL A 335 8.61 5.44 -12.83
N ALA A 336 9.05 4.28 -13.31
CA ALA A 336 9.24 4.01 -14.73
C ALA A 336 8.08 3.18 -15.27
N ARG A 337 7.67 3.45 -16.51
CA ARG A 337 6.56 2.72 -17.15
C ARG A 337 7.09 1.70 -18.15
N PRO A 338 7.03 0.39 -17.87
CA PRO A 338 7.35 -0.63 -18.85
C PRO A 338 6.30 -0.62 -19.99
N THR A 339 6.74 -0.52 -21.23
CA THR A 339 5.83 -0.55 -22.39
C THR A 339 5.86 -1.91 -23.10
N GLY A 340 4.73 -2.30 -23.69
CA GLY A 340 4.53 -3.54 -24.44
C GLY A 340 4.34 -4.79 -23.59
N ILE A 341 4.30 -4.65 -22.25
CA ILE A 341 4.23 -5.78 -21.30
C ILE A 341 3.23 -5.52 -20.17
N GLN A 342 2.24 -4.66 -20.37
CA GLN A 342 1.34 -4.23 -19.31
C GLN A 342 0.46 -5.37 -18.79
N ARG A 343 0.17 -6.38 -19.62
CA ARG A 343 -0.47 -7.61 -19.13
C ARG A 343 0.40 -8.39 -18.15
N LYS A 344 1.67 -8.64 -18.48
CA LYS A 344 2.60 -9.30 -17.55
C LYS A 344 2.74 -8.51 -16.25
N MET A 345 2.75 -7.18 -16.35
CA MET A 345 2.78 -6.31 -15.17
C MET A 345 1.45 -6.32 -14.38
N LEU A 346 0.31 -6.60 -15.02
CA LEU A 346 -0.96 -6.83 -14.33
C LEU A 346 -0.89 -8.16 -13.55
N ASP A 347 -0.44 -9.22 -14.21
CA ASP A 347 -0.27 -10.55 -13.59
C ASP A 347 0.67 -10.50 -12.39
N ALA A 348 1.72 -9.69 -12.46
CA ALA A 348 2.71 -9.56 -11.40
C ALA A 348 2.17 -9.14 -10.02
N ALA A 349 1.01 -8.48 -9.99
CA ALA A 349 0.35 -8.08 -8.75
C ALA A 349 -0.64 -9.12 -8.21
N LEU A 350 -0.91 -10.19 -8.97
CA LEU A 350 -1.93 -11.18 -8.63
C LEU A 350 -1.36 -12.30 -7.76
N PRO A 351 -2.20 -12.96 -6.96
CA PRO A 351 -1.85 -14.19 -6.24
C PRO A 351 -1.80 -15.43 -7.14
N GLY A 352 -1.32 -15.32 -8.40
CA GLY A 352 -0.99 -16.46 -9.26
C GLY A 352 0.49 -16.82 -9.12
N GLY A 353 0.91 -18.04 -9.43
CA GLY A 353 2.28 -18.57 -9.28
C GLY A 353 3.25 -18.05 -10.34
N ASP A 354 3.79 -18.95 -11.17
CA ASP A 354 4.90 -18.67 -12.11
C ASP A 354 4.62 -17.45 -13.01
N ARG A 355 3.38 -17.30 -13.48
CA ARG A 355 2.96 -16.19 -14.36
C ARG A 355 3.20 -14.81 -13.72
N SER A 356 3.01 -14.70 -12.41
CA SER A 356 3.14 -13.45 -11.66
C SER A 356 4.61 -13.11 -11.41
N LEU A 357 5.51 -14.06 -11.63
CA LEU A 357 6.95 -13.90 -11.50
C LEU A 357 7.64 -13.57 -12.84
N GLU A 358 6.95 -13.72 -13.97
CA GLU A 358 7.53 -13.44 -15.31
C GLU A 358 7.94 -11.98 -15.52
N ALA A 359 7.30 -11.04 -14.83
CA ALA A 359 7.60 -9.62 -14.99
C ALA A 359 8.93 -9.24 -14.32
N THR A 360 9.94 -8.95 -15.13
CA THR A 360 11.22 -8.46 -14.63
C THR A 360 11.09 -7.03 -14.10
N MET A 361 11.54 -6.80 -12.87
CA MET A 361 11.58 -5.49 -12.22
C MET A 361 12.99 -5.20 -11.67
N PRO A 362 13.38 -3.92 -11.53
CA PRO A 362 14.61 -3.57 -10.80
C PRO A 362 14.52 -4.05 -9.36
N THR A 363 15.64 -4.60 -8.86
CA THR A 363 15.75 -5.07 -7.48
C THR A 363 16.93 -4.42 -6.77
N VAL A 364 16.88 -4.40 -5.43
CA VAL A 364 17.99 -4.07 -4.55
C VAL A 364 18.13 -5.15 -3.48
N ALA A 365 19.33 -5.36 -2.95
CA ALA A 365 19.51 -6.22 -1.78
C ALA A 365 18.72 -5.69 -0.58
N PHE A 366 18.15 -6.60 0.21
CA PHE A 366 17.35 -6.26 1.39
C PHE A 366 18.09 -5.35 2.39
N SER A 367 19.41 -5.45 2.50
CA SER A 367 20.22 -4.59 3.38
C SER A 367 20.05 -3.08 3.12
N ALA A 368 19.70 -2.68 1.89
CA ALA A 368 19.46 -1.27 1.55
C ALA A 368 18.10 -0.74 2.04
N VAL A 369 17.18 -1.63 2.41
CA VAL A 369 15.78 -1.31 2.76
C VAL A 369 15.35 -2.00 4.06
N ARG A 370 16.30 -2.46 4.88
CA ARG A 370 16.03 -3.21 6.12
C ARG A 370 15.11 -2.45 7.08
N ASP A 371 15.37 -1.15 7.25
CA ASP A 371 14.66 -0.30 8.21
C ASP A 371 13.32 0.23 7.67
N VAL A 372 12.91 -0.19 6.46
CA VAL A 372 11.64 0.23 5.87
C VAL A 372 10.48 -0.37 6.66
N ARG A 373 9.54 0.49 7.03
CA ARG A 373 8.25 0.13 7.63
C ARG A 373 7.14 0.44 6.63
N VAL A 374 6.27 -0.52 6.40
CA VAL A 374 5.18 -0.43 5.42
C VAL A 374 3.87 -0.15 6.16
N PRO A 375 3.19 0.98 5.94
CA PRO A 375 1.92 1.29 6.60
C PRO A 375 0.83 0.25 6.31
N ILE A 376 0.28 -0.40 7.33
CA ILE A 376 -0.77 -1.42 7.20
C ILE A 376 -2.14 -0.75 7.19
N GLY A 377 -2.95 -1.06 6.18
CA GLY A 377 -4.35 -0.66 6.13
C GLY A 377 -4.58 0.85 5.94
N PRO A 378 -5.82 1.33 6.08
CA PRO A 378 -6.19 2.70 5.71
C PRO A 378 -5.79 3.72 6.78
N SER A 379 -5.49 4.95 6.36
CA SER A 379 -5.48 6.12 7.26
C SER A 379 -6.89 6.47 7.71
N GLY A 380 -7.90 6.13 6.90
CA GLY A 380 -9.31 6.33 7.18
C GLY A 380 -9.79 7.74 6.85
N GLN A 381 -10.71 8.25 7.66
CA GLN A 381 -11.26 9.59 7.45
C GLN A 381 -10.43 10.65 8.16
N ILE A 382 -10.30 11.83 7.55
CA ILE A 382 -9.68 12.98 8.20
C ILE A 382 -10.60 13.45 9.33
N LEU A 383 -10.05 13.66 10.52
CA LEU A 383 -10.76 14.27 11.65
C LEU A 383 -10.54 15.78 11.67
N GLY A 384 -9.30 16.21 11.43
CA GLY A 384 -8.89 17.58 11.66
C GLY A 384 -7.40 17.79 11.48
N GLN A 385 -6.86 18.78 12.18
CA GLN A 385 -5.44 19.10 12.21
C GLN A 385 -4.95 19.31 13.65
N ILE A 386 -3.72 18.91 13.96
CA ILE A 386 -3.11 19.18 15.28
C ILE A 386 -2.53 20.60 15.30
N ASP A 387 -1.84 20.98 14.24
CA ASP A 387 -1.22 22.28 14.05
C ASP A 387 -1.43 22.75 12.59
N GLU A 388 -0.87 23.91 12.23
CA GLU A 388 -0.92 24.42 10.86
C GLU A 388 -0.20 23.46 9.90
N GLY A 389 -0.98 22.66 9.18
CA GLY A 389 -0.50 21.79 8.11
C GLY A 389 -0.36 20.32 8.47
N THR A 390 -0.47 19.93 9.75
CA THR A 390 -0.51 18.50 10.15
C THR A 390 -1.94 18.00 10.19
N LEU A 391 -2.36 17.29 9.14
CA LEU A 391 -3.66 16.63 9.13
C LEU A 391 -3.64 15.32 9.89
N VAL A 392 -4.75 15.00 10.53
CA VAL A 392 -4.94 13.74 11.26
C VAL A 392 -6.16 13.00 10.73
N ALA A 393 -5.98 11.71 10.48
CA ALA A 393 -7.02 10.79 10.07
C ALA A 393 -7.11 9.57 11.00
N VAL A 394 -8.29 8.94 11.02
CA VAL A 394 -8.54 7.71 11.76
C VAL A 394 -9.46 6.76 10.96
N PRO A 395 -9.19 5.45 10.96
CA PRO A 395 -10.10 4.47 10.39
C PRO A 395 -11.20 4.11 11.39
N LEU A 396 -12.40 4.67 11.23
CA LEU A 396 -13.55 4.35 12.11
C LEU A 396 -14.04 2.90 11.97
N TRP A 397 -13.64 2.17 10.94
CA TRP A 397 -14.02 0.78 10.72
C TRP A 397 -12.85 -0.03 10.17
N ASP A 398 -12.92 -1.35 10.38
CA ASP A 398 -11.92 -2.30 9.90
C ASP A 398 -12.32 -2.86 8.53
N GLN A 399 -11.47 -2.62 7.53
CA GLN A 399 -11.72 -2.97 6.13
C GLN A 399 -11.23 -4.39 5.77
N SER A 400 -10.60 -5.09 6.71
CA SER A 400 -10.11 -6.46 6.49
C SER A 400 -11.26 -7.47 6.31
N GLY A 401 -10.95 -8.63 5.74
CA GLY A 401 -11.89 -9.75 5.61
C GLY A 401 -12.32 -10.32 6.96
N SER A 402 -11.40 -10.32 7.93
CA SER A 402 -11.62 -10.74 9.31
C SER A 402 -11.54 -9.54 10.29
N PRO A 403 -12.57 -8.65 10.31
CA PRO A 403 -12.50 -7.39 11.03
C PRO A 403 -12.47 -7.57 12.56
N LYS A 404 -11.64 -6.80 13.25
CA LYS A 404 -11.76 -6.65 14.71
C LYS A 404 -12.95 -5.74 15.01
N ARG A 405 -13.88 -6.21 15.84
CA ARG A 405 -14.98 -5.38 16.34
C ARG A 405 -14.43 -4.20 17.14
N ARG A 406 -14.94 -3.00 16.87
CA ARG A 406 -14.51 -1.75 17.53
C ARG A 406 -15.67 -1.10 18.27
N ARG A 407 -15.38 -0.51 19.42
CA ARG A 407 -16.32 0.34 20.16
C ARG A 407 -15.75 1.74 20.26
N ILE A 408 -16.51 2.72 19.75
CA ILE A 408 -16.14 4.12 19.75
C ILE A 408 -17.17 4.89 20.57
N ASP A 409 -16.72 5.66 21.54
CA ASP A 409 -17.56 6.57 22.30
C ASP A 409 -17.31 8.00 21.83
N ALA A 410 -18.35 8.71 21.43
CA ALA A 410 -18.25 10.09 21.00
C ALA A 410 -19.18 10.98 21.83
N ARG A 411 -18.62 11.95 22.54
CA ARG A 411 -19.33 13.05 23.23
C ARG A 411 -19.18 14.30 22.38
N VAL A 412 -20.02 14.39 21.36
CA VAL A 412 -19.92 15.44 20.33
C VAL A 412 -21.31 15.98 20.00
N GLY A 413 -21.36 17.24 19.58
CA GLY A 413 -22.55 17.92 19.12
C GLY A 413 -23.13 17.32 17.82
N PRO A 414 -24.33 17.75 17.41
CA PRO A 414 -25.01 17.24 16.23
C PRO A 414 -24.20 17.42 14.94
N GLU A 415 -23.48 18.53 14.80
CA GLU A 415 -22.70 18.81 13.60
C GLU A 415 -21.52 17.86 13.43
N VAL A 416 -20.70 17.70 14.47
CA VAL A 416 -19.55 16.79 14.46
C VAL A 416 -20.03 15.35 14.32
N ALA A 417 -21.11 14.97 15.00
CA ALA A 417 -21.72 13.64 14.82
C ALA A 417 -22.07 13.38 13.35
N ARG A 418 -22.78 14.29 12.69
CA ARG A 418 -23.12 14.17 11.25
C ARG A 418 -21.86 14.14 10.38
N GLN A 419 -20.84 14.93 10.70
CA GLN A 419 -19.58 14.95 9.96
C GLN A 419 -18.84 13.60 10.04
N LEU A 420 -18.77 12.99 11.24
CA LEU A 420 -18.19 11.67 11.43
C LEU A 420 -18.92 10.62 10.58
N VAL A 421 -20.26 10.68 10.49
CA VAL A 421 -21.06 9.78 9.65
C VAL A 421 -20.81 10.02 8.16
N LEU A 422 -20.90 11.26 7.72
CA LEU A 422 -20.72 11.65 6.33
C LEU A 422 -19.35 11.19 5.80
N ARG A 423 -18.29 11.39 6.59
CA ARG A 423 -16.94 10.98 6.24
C ARG A 423 -16.72 9.46 6.36
N ALA A 424 -17.45 8.76 7.23
CA ALA A 424 -17.41 7.29 7.28
C ALA A 424 -18.01 6.70 6.00
N VAL A 425 -19.15 7.24 5.55
CA VAL A 425 -19.82 6.85 4.31
C VAL A 425 -18.91 7.09 3.10
N VAL A 426 -18.26 8.25 3.02
CA VAL A 426 -17.42 8.59 1.85
C VAL A 426 -16.11 7.80 1.80
N THR A 427 -15.62 7.33 2.95
CA THR A 427 -14.51 6.35 3.03
C THR A 427 -14.99 4.91 2.83
N GLY A 428 -16.27 4.74 2.48
CA GLY A 428 -16.87 3.52 1.96
C GLY A 428 -17.53 2.61 2.99
N ALA A 429 -17.71 3.08 4.23
CA ALA A 429 -18.51 2.36 5.22
C ALA A 429 -19.98 2.32 4.80
N VAL A 430 -20.65 1.20 5.09
CA VAL A 430 -22.11 1.14 5.19
C VAL A 430 -22.51 1.46 6.62
N VAL A 431 -23.38 2.46 6.82
CA VAL A 431 -23.72 3.00 8.14
C VAL A 431 -25.20 2.82 8.46
N ALA A 432 -25.48 2.27 9.64
CA ALA A 432 -26.83 2.14 10.18
C ALA A 432 -27.02 3.07 11.39
N ILE A 433 -28.07 3.89 11.38
CA ILE A 433 -28.40 4.81 12.47
C ILE A 433 -29.49 4.20 13.35
N HIS A 434 -29.15 3.89 14.59
CA HIS A 434 -30.07 3.55 15.67
C HIS A 434 -30.33 4.79 16.53
N THR A 435 -31.43 5.49 16.25
CA THR A 435 -31.81 6.72 16.96
C THR A 435 -33.30 6.76 17.23
N ASP A 436 -33.69 7.43 18.31
CA ASP A 436 -35.08 7.88 18.56
C ASP A 436 -35.33 9.29 18.01
N ASP A 437 -34.28 10.08 17.79
CA ASP A 437 -34.35 11.42 17.21
C ASP A 437 -33.99 11.37 15.71
N ARG A 438 -34.98 11.00 14.88
CA ARG A 438 -34.78 10.98 13.43
C ARG A 438 -34.51 12.37 12.85
N GLN A 439 -35.10 13.41 13.43
CA GLN A 439 -34.97 14.79 12.96
C GLN A 439 -33.51 15.26 12.99
N ARG A 440 -32.73 14.79 13.97
CA ARG A 440 -31.27 15.03 14.01
C ARG A 440 -30.54 14.54 12.76
N TRP A 441 -31.02 13.51 12.08
CA TRP A 441 -30.32 12.83 10.98
C TRP A 441 -30.96 13.02 9.60
N GLU A 442 -32.23 13.45 9.56
CA GLU A 442 -33.05 13.45 8.34
C GLU A 442 -32.38 14.21 7.20
N SER A 443 -31.82 15.39 7.48
CA SER A 443 -31.10 16.20 6.50
C SER A 443 -29.87 15.49 5.91
N LEU A 444 -29.11 14.78 6.74
CA LEU A 444 -27.93 14.05 6.28
C LEU A 444 -28.33 12.85 5.42
N VAL A 445 -29.32 12.08 5.87
CA VAL A 445 -29.83 10.90 5.13
C VAL A 445 -30.38 11.32 3.77
N ALA A 446 -31.18 12.38 3.73
CA ALA A 446 -31.73 12.93 2.49
C ALA A 446 -30.65 13.50 1.55
N THR A 447 -29.56 14.05 2.08
CA THR A 447 -28.46 14.59 1.27
C THR A 447 -27.58 13.47 0.69
N VAL A 448 -27.35 12.41 1.46
CA VAL A 448 -26.60 11.23 0.99
C VAL A 448 -27.36 10.48 -0.10
N ASP A 449 -28.70 10.37 0.05
CA ASP A 449 -29.63 9.79 -0.91
C ASP A 449 -29.19 8.41 -1.45
N ASP A 450 -28.63 7.58 -0.58
CA ASP A 450 -28.20 6.21 -0.90
C ASP A 450 -28.46 5.29 0.30
N ASP A 451 -29.64 4.64 0.29
CA ASP A 451 -30.06 3.69 1.33
C ASP A 451 -29.15 2.44 1.40
N ARG A 452 -28.32 2.18 0.39
CA ARG A 452 -27.32 1.09 0.45
C ARG A 452 -26.10 1.49 1.28
N ARG A 453 -25.90 2.78 1.54
CA ARG A 453 -24.74 3.34 2.23
C ARG A 453 -25.08 3.95 3.59
N LEU A 454 -26.24 4.61 3.71
CA LEU A 454 -26.69 5.25 4.95
C LEU A 454 -28.19 5.03 5.13
N PHE A 455 -28.58 4.41 6.24
CA PHE A 455 -29.99 4.11 6.50
C PHE A 455 -30.32 4.13 8.00
N TYR A 456 -31.60 4.32 8.32
CA TYR A 456 -32.12 4.12 9.67
C TYR A 456 -32.29 2.63 9.96
N ALA A 457 -31.79 2.17 11.10
CA ALA A 457 -31.97 0.80 11.53
C ALA A 457 -33.47 0.50 11.77
N THR A 458 -33.97 -0.53 11.09
CA THR A 458 -35.32 -1.08 11.28
C THR A 458 -35.26 -2.40 12.04
N ALA A 459 -36.41 -3.00 12.38
CA ALA A 459 -36.48 -4.25 13.14
C ALA A 459 -35.91 -5.49 12.41
N GLY A 460 -35.27 -5.32 11.25
CA GLY A 460 -34.56 -6.36 10.50
C GLY A 460 -33.04 -6.17 10.54
N ALA A 461 -32.29 -7.27 10.66
CA ALA A 461 -30.83 -7.25 10.70
C ALA A 461 -30.24 -7.05 9.29
N ARG A 462 -29.99 -5.80 8.89
CA ARG A 462 -29.14 -5.48 7.74
C ARG A 462 -27.70 -5.35 8.22
N THR A 463 -26.76 -5.99 7.52
CA THR A 463 -25.33 -5.87 7.83
C THR A 463 -24.85 -4.44 7.54
N CYS A 464 -24.00 -3.92 8.42
CA CYS A 464 -23.37 -2.62 8.24
C CYS A 464 -21.93 -2.65 8.77
N ASP A 465 -21.11 -1.70 8.35
CA ASP A 465 -19.75 -1.56 8.85
C ASP A 465 -19.74 -0.74 10.15
N VAL A 466 -20.57 0.31 10.23
CA VAL A 466 -20.69 1.16 11.41
C VAL A 466 -22.16 1.23 11.86
N ALA A 467 -22.43 0.82 13.08
CA ALA A 467 -23.72 1.02 13.74
C ALA A 467 -23.61 2.19 14.73
N ILE A 468 -24.44 3.20 14.53
CA ILE A 468 -24.48 4.41 15.35
C ILE A 468 -25.62 4.28 16.33
N PHE A 469 -25.33 4.42 17.62
CA PHE A 469 -26.32 4.48 18.68
C PHE A 469 -26.40 5.90 19.21
N ASP A 470 -27.50 6.56 18.91
CA ASP A 470 -27.79 7.94 19.29
C ASP A 470 -28.94 7.95 20.29
N GLY A 471 -28.64 8.18 21.57
CA GLY A 471 -29.61 8.12 22.67
C GLY A 471 -30.19 6.73 22.97
N ARG A 472 -29.93 5.73 22.12
CA ARG A 472 -30.42 4.35 22.29
C ARG A 472 -29.43 3.46 23.03
N THR A 473 -29.98 2.48 23.75
CA THR A 473 -29.19 1.40 24.34
C THR A 473 -28.57 0.54 23.24
N VAL A 474 -27.29 0.17 23.44
CA VAL A 474 -26.58 -0.68 22.50
C VAL A 474 -27.22 -2.06 22.50
N THR A 475 -27.61 -2.52 21.32
CA THR A 475 -28.07 -3.89 21.08
C THR A 475 -27.01 -4.66 20.29
N THR A 476 -27.06 -5.99 20.35
CA THR A 476 -26.15 -6.82 19.55
C THR A 476 -26.46 -6.64 18.07
N VAL A 477 -25.54 -5.98 17.37
CA VAL A 477 -25.63 -5.72 15.93
C VAL A 477 -24.53 -6.48 15.17
N PRO A 478 -24.80 -6.95 13.95
CA PRO A 478 -23.80 -7.53 13.06
C PRO A 478 -22.96 -6.43 12.40
N ALA A 479 -22.38 -5.53 13.20
CA ALA A 479 -21.56 -4.41 12.76
C ALA A 479 -20.09 -4.59 13.14
N ARG A 480 -19.20 -4.07 12.29
CA ARG A 480 -17.74 -4.07 12.54
C ARG A 480 -17.37 -3.02 13.60
N THR A 481 -18.06 -1.89 13.61
CA THR A 481 -17.90 -0.82 14.60
C THR A 481 -19.23 -0.46 15.22
N VAL A 482 -19.24 -0.30 16.55
CA VAL A 482 -20.32 0.33 17.30
C VAL A 482 -19.85 1.71 17.72
N LEU A 483 -20.49 2.76 17.20
CA LEU A 483 -20.23 4.15 17.58
C LEU A 483 -21.38 4.63 18.45
N ARG A 484 -21.09 5.06 19.68
CA ARG A 484 -22.08 5.53 20.65
C ARG A 484 -21.97 7.03 20.79
N LEU A 485 -23.05 7.75 20.51
CA LEU A 485 -23.16 9.16 20.82
C LEU A 485 -23.64 9.29 22.26
N LEU A 486 -22.72 9.68 23.13
CA LEU A 486 -22.95 9.83 24.54
C LEU A 486 -23.37 11.26 24.85
N GLY A 487 -24.38 11.42 25.72
CA GLY A 487 -24.68 12.70 26.34
C GLY A 487 -23.56 13.16 27.27
N PRO A 488 -23.57 14.44 27.70
CA PRO A 488 -22.52 15.02 28.54
C PRO A 488 -22.30 14.24 29.84
N ASP A 489 -23.39 13.77 30.46
CA ASP A 489 -23.35 13.09 31.77
C ASP A 489 -23.29 11.54 31.67
N ALA A 490 -23.23 10.99 30.46
CA ALA A 490 -23.26 9.53 30.28
C ALA A 490 -21.91 8.89 30.65
N ALA A 491 -21.96 7.88 31.52
CA ALA A 491 -20.79 7.09 31.89
C ALA A 491 -20.21 6.38 30.65
N GLY A 492 -18.95 6.71 30.33
CA GLY A 492 -18.17 5.99 29.32
C GLY A 492 -17.61 4.69 29.89
N GLY A 493 -17.03 3.84 29.02
CA GLY A 493 -16.24 2.70 29.50
C GLY A 493 -16.11 1.57 28.49
N GLY A 494 -14.90 1.00 28.39
CA GLY A 494 -14.59 -0.13 27.51
C GLY A 494 -14.69 0.19 26.02
N ALA A 495 -14.47 1.45 25.63
CA ALA A 495 -14.34 1.86 24.24
C ALA A 495 -12.88 1.74 23.81
N ASP A 496 -12.64 1.27 22.58
CA ASP A 496 -11.30 1.25 21.97
C ASP A 496 -10.85 2.67 21.59
N MET A 497 -11.79 3.60 21.43
CA MET A 497 -11.54 5.00 21.11
C MET A 497 -12.60 5.90 21.72
N THR A 498 -12.17 7.05 22.24
CA THR A 498 -13.04 8.12 22.71
C THR A 498 -12.80 9.39 21.88
N ILE A 499 -13.88 10.11 21.60
CA ILE A 499 -13.87 11.41 20.92
C ILE A 499 -14.68 12.36 21.78
N VAL A 500 -14.07 13.42 22.30
CA VAL A 500 -14.76 14.41 23.13
C VAL A 500 -14.61 15.78 22.46
N GLU A 501 -15.73 16.44 22.19
CA GLU A 501 -15.72 17.81 21.69
C GLU A 501 -15.53 18.79 22.85
N GLY A 502 -14.43 19.53 22.80
CA GLY A 502 -14.10 20.63 23.69
C GLY A 502 -14.51 22.00 23.12
N PRO A 503 -14.24 23.09 23.85
CA PRO A 503 -14.50 24.43 23.36
C PRO A 503 -13.66 24.75 22.12
N GLY A 504 -14.17 25.61 21.24
CA GLY A 504 -13.43 26.10 20.07
C GLY A 504 -13.23 25.07 18.96
N GLN A 505 -14.17 24.14 18.77
CA GLN A 505 -14.12 23.12 17.71
C GLN A 505 -12.90 22.18 17.81
N VAL A 506 -12.42 21.94 19.02
CA VAL A 506 -11.33 21.02 19.32
C VAL A 506 -11.91 19.66 19.70
N LEU A 507 -11.37 18.58 19.14
CA LEU A 507 -11.65 17.21 19.55
C LEU A 507 -10.48 16.68 20.36
N GLU A 508 -10.76 16.18 21.55
CA GLU A 508 -9.84 15.32 22.28
C GLU A 508 -10.11 13.87 21.88
N VAL A 509 -9.08 13.24 21.31
CA VAL A 509 -9.16 11.85 20.83
C VAL A 509 -8.19 10.98 21.58
N SER A 510 -8.70 9.95 22.26
CA SER A 510 -7.88 8.92 22.90
C SER A 510 -8.20 7.55 22.29
N ILE A 511 -7.19 6.71 22.13
CA ILE A 511 -7.29 5.36 21.57
C ILE A 511 -6.58 4.38 22.51
N ASN A 512 -7.22 3.27 22.85
CA ASN A 512 -6.71 2.24 23.78
C ASN A 512 -6.14 2.82 25.08
N ASP A 513 -6.86 3.80 25.67
CA ASP A 513 -6.48 4.50 26.90
C ASP A 513 -5.14 5.27 26.84
N ALA A 514 -4.62 5.54 25.64
CA ALA A 514 -3.47 6.42 25.44
C ALA A 514 -3.79 7.89 25.76
N GLU A 515 -2.74 8.71 25.92
CA GLU A 515 -2.90 10.15 26.14
C GLU A 515 -3.76 10.80 25.05
N PRO A 516 -4.76 11.64 25.42
CA PRO A 516 -5.60 12.32 24.45
C PRO A 516 -4.81 13.25 23.54
N VAL A 517 -5.08 13.17 22.24
CA VAL A 517 -4.55 14.09 21.23
C VAL A 517 -5.59 15.14 20.93
N SER A 518 -5.21 16.42 21.02
CA SER A 518 -6.05 17.56 20.64
C SER A 518 -6.01 17.78 19.14
N ILE A 519 -7.18 17.77 18.50
CA ILE A 519 -7.34 17.89 17.05
C ILE A 519 -8.35 19.01 16.78
N LEU A 520 -7.93 20.07 16.11
CA LEU A 520 -8.83 21.11 15.61
C LEU A 520 -9.65 20.55 14.44
N THR A 521 -10.99 20.56 14.56
CA THR A 521 -11.83 20.13 13.45
C THR A 521 -11.67 21.05 12.24
N ILE A 522 -11.74 20.46 11.06
CA ILE A 522 -11.69 21.21 9.80
C ILE A 522 -12.90 20.81 8.96
N ARG A 523 -13.48 21.81 8.30
CA ARG A 523 -14.69 21.67 7.52
C ARG A 523 -14.66 22.65 6.36
N THR A 524 -15.11 22.22 5.19
CA THR A 524 -15.24 23.10 4.02
C THR A 524 -16.67 23.66 3.92
N ARG A 525 -16.82 24.81 3.27
CA ARG A 525 -18.15 25.40 3.01
C ARG A 525 -19.05 24.47 2.19
N GLU A 526 -18.46 23.69 1.30
CA GLU A 526 -19.16 22.66 0.54
C GLU A 526 -19.61 21.52 1.44
N GLU A 527 -18.80 21.07 2.39
CA GLU A 527 -19.19 20.05 3.38
C GLU A 527 -20.34 20.54 4.27
N ASP A 528 -20.36 21.82 4.68
CA ASP A 528 -21.50 22.40 5.44
C ASP A 528 -22.84 22.27 4.72
N ARG A 529 -22.86 22.36 3.38
CA ARG A 529 -24.08 22.14 2.60
C ARG A 529 -24.58 20.71 2.72
N TYR A 530 -23.67 19.73 2.75
CA TYR A 530 -24.04 18.31 2.93
C TYR A 530 -24.48 17.99 4.35
N LEU A 531 -24.06 18.79 5.34
CA LEU A 531 -24.47 18.66 6.74
C LEU A 531 -25.77 19.43 7.08
N GLY A 532 -26.30 20.19 6.12
CA GLY A 532 -27.50 21.00 6.28
C GLY A 532 -27.27 22.31 7.06
N LEU A 533 -26.04 22.80 7.13
CA LEU A 533 -25.65 23.97 7.96
C LEU A 533 -25.61 25.29 7.17
N GLY A 534 -25.92 25.26 5.87
CA GLY A 534 -25.76 26.39 4.94
C GLY A 534 -27.01 27.21 4.62
N ALA A 535 -28.11 27.10 5.36
CA ALA A 535 -29.38 27.75 5.00
C ALA A 535 -29.55 29.21 5.52
N ASP A 536 -28.84 29.64 6.58
CA ASP A 536 -29.23 30.85 7.31
C ASP A 536 -28.44 32.15 7.04
N GLN A 537 -27.54 32.21 6.04
CA GLN A 537 -26.92 33.49 5.65
C GLN A 537 -26.70 33.64 4.13
N ILE A 538 -27.76 33.47 3.34
CA ILE A 538 -27.78 34.02 1.99
C ILE A 538 -28.76 35.19 1.97
N GLN A 539 -28.28 36.37 2.37
CA GLN A 539 -28.84 37.60 1.85
C GLN A 539 -28.54 37.58 0.34
N GLN A 540 -29.50 37.14 -0.47
CA GLN A 540 -29.38 37.20 -1.93
C GLN A 540 -29.06 38.65 -2.29
N PRO A 541 -27.90 38.98 -2.89
CA PRO A 541 -27.77 40.29 -3.49
C PRO A 541 -28.82 40.34 -4.60
N ARG A 542 -29.83 41.19 -4.42
CA ARG A 542 -30.79 41.53 -5.49
C ARG A 542 -29.95 41.91 -6.71
N ARG A 543 -29.91 40.99 -7.68
CA ARG A 543 -29.29 41.24 -8.98
C ARG A 543 -30.19 42.27 -9.67
N THR A 544 -29.87 43.55 -9.53
CA THR A 544 -30.43 44.59 -10.39
C THR A 544 -29.85 44.36 -11.78
N VAL A 545 -30.66 43.72 -12.64
CA VAL A 545 -30.36 43.58 -14.06
C VAL A 545 -30.42 44.99 -14.66
N SER A 546 -29.25 45.57 -14.95
CA SER A 546 -29.17 46.79 -15.76
C SER A 546 -29.55 46.44 -17.19
N THR A 547 -30.65 47.01 -17.67
CA THR A 547 -31.21 46.84 -19.03
C THR A 547 -30.62 47.82 -20.05
N ALA A 548 -29.36 48.23 -19.91
CA ALA A 548 -28.71 49.10 -20.89
C ALA A 548 -28.04 48.29 -22.01
N PRO A 549 -28.41 48.47 -23.29
CA PRO A 549 -27.81 47.74 -24.40
C PRO A 549 -26.40 48.26 -24.69
N LEU A 550 -25.38 47.40 -24.55
CA LEU A 550 -24.01 47.66 -24.98
C LEU A 550 -23.91 47.51 -26.51
N LEU A 551 -24.01 48.64 -27.22
CA LEU A 551 -23.54 48.78 -28.60
C LEU A 551 -22.05 49.12 -28.59
N THR A 552 -21.19 48.24 -29.10
CA THR A 552 -20.34 48.52 -30.29
C THR A 552 -19.34 47.39 -30.57
N ARG A 553 -19.41 46.86 -31.79
CA ARG A 553 -18.28 46.22 -32.49
C ARG A 553 -17.43 47.33 -33.12
N THR A 554 -16.13 47.32 -32.90
CA THR A 554 -15.15 47.99 -33.76
C THR A 554 -14.21 46.95 -34.38
N PRO A 555 -13.96 47.01 -35.70
CA PRO A 555 -13.14 46.02 -36.39
C PRO A 555 -11.64 46.30 -36.19
N ARG A 556 -10.88 45.21 -36.19
CA ARG A 556 -9.41 45.14 -36.02
C ARG A 556 -8.73 45.88 -37.19
N ARG A 557 -8.02 46.98 -36.90
CA ARG A 557 -7.14 47.67 -37.87
C ARG A 557 -5.76 46.99 -37.89
N ALA A 558 -5.21 46.84 -39.10
CA ALA A 558 -3.95 46.16 -39.40
C ALA A 558 -2.73 46.77 -38.69
N ALA A 559 -1.76 45.91 -38.37
CA ALA A 559 -0.51 46.26 -37.70
C ALA A 559 0.42 47.06 -38.63
N GLU A 560 0.81 48.25 -38.20
CA GLU A 560 1.93 49.01 -38.77
C GLU A 560 3.23 48.57 -38.07
N VAL A 561 4.19 48.14 -38.89
CA VAL A 561 5.57 47.83 -38.50
C VAL A 561 6.28 49.15 -38.16
N ARG A 562 6.76 49.30 -36.93
CA ARG A 562 7.63 50.43 -36.53
C ARG A 562 9.02 49.91 -36.17
N MET A 563 10.00 50.33 -36.96
CA MET A 563 11.44 50.03 -36.80
C MET A 563 11.98 50.65 -35.49
N PRO A 564 12.93 49.99 -34.80
CA PRO A 564 13.56 50.55 -33.60
C PRO A 564 14.60 51.63 -33.97
N ALA A 565 14.59 52.73 -33.21
CA ALA A 565 15.51 53.86 -33.32
C ALA A 565 16.84 53.59 -32.55
N PRO A 566 17.94 54.33 -32.86
CA PRO A 566 19.31 53.91 -32.55
C PRO A 566 19.75 54.23 -31.12
N THR A 567 20.68 53.41 -30.62
CA THR A 567 21.34 53.48 -29.31
C THR A 567 22.29 54.68 -29.22
N PRO A 568 22.30 55.48 -28.12
CA PRO A 568 23.36 56.45 -27.88
C PRO A 568 24.62 55.81 -27.27
N ALA A 569 25.77 56.26 -27.75
CA ALA A 569 27.13 55.91 -27.31
C ALA A 569 27.52 56.65 -26.01
N PRO A 570 28.63 56.25 -25.34
CA PRO A 570 28.91 56.55 -23.94
C PRO A 570 29.72 57.84 -23.75
N ASP A 571 29.62 58.46 -22.58
CA ASP A 571 30.55 59.50 -22.12
C ASP A 571 31.42 59.01 -20.93
N PRO A 572 32.69 59.44 -20.84
CA PRO A 572 33.69 58.80 -19.99
C PRO A 572 33.98 59.51 -18.66
N ALA A 573 34.44 58.69 -17.71
CA ALA A 573 35.36 58.95 -16.59
C ALA A 573 34.95 59.91 -15.45
N ALA A 574 34.64 59.31 -14.30
CA ALA A 574 35.19 59.77 -13.02
C ALA A 574 35.60 58.56 -12.16
N THR A 575 36.92 58.43 -11.97
CA THR A 575 37.60 57.41 -11.17
C THR A 575 37.28 57.57 -9.69
N ARG A 576 36.83 56.50 -8.99
CA ARG A 576 37.09 56.31 -7.54
C ARG A 576 36.85 54.88 -7.05
N ALA A 577 37.98 54.27 -6.71
CA ALA A 577 38.31 53.34 -5.62
C ALA A 577 37.50 52.04 -5.36
N PRO A 578 38.19 50.90 -5.09
CA PRO A 578 37.56 49.62 -4.81
C PRO A 578 37.11 49.49 -3.35
N ALA A 579 35.87 49.01 -3.16
CA ALA A 579 35.32 48.67 -1.85
C ALA A 579 35.78 47.26 -1.40
N PRO A 580 35.93 47.00 -0.09
CA PRO A 580 36.72 45.88 0.44
C PRO A 580 35.95 44.56 0.52
N TRP A 581 36.73 43.47 0.47
CA TRP A 581 36.32 42.07 0.62
C TRP A 581 35.67 41.80 1.98
N ALA A 582 34.48 41.18 1.99
CA ALA A 582 33.85 40.66 3.20
C ALA A 582 34.41 39.25 3.54
N PRO A 583 34.79 38.97 4.79
CA PRO A 583 35.53 37.75 5.17
C PRO A 583 34.67 36.48 5.21
N GLN A 584 35.27 35.36 4.77
CA GLN A 584 34.72 34.00 4.90
C GLN A 584 34.76 33.51 6.36
N PRO A 585 33.80 32.69 6.81
CA PRO A 585 33.85 32.03 8.12
C PRO A 585 34.96 30.96 8.19
N PRO A 586 35.62 30.79 9.35
CA PRO A 586 36.82 29.98 9.47
C PRO A 586 36.58 28.47 9.44
N VAL A 587 37.49 27.78 8.75
CA VAL A 587 37.69 26.33 8.75
C VAL A 587 38.26 25.89 10.10
N GLN A 588 37.60 24.95 10.79
CA GLN A 588 38.14 24.34 12.00
C GLN A 588 39.17 23.26 11.66
N ALA A 589 40.37 23.41 12.20
CA ALA A 589 41.45 22.42 12.21
C ALA A 589 41.37 21.54 13.48
N PRO A 590 41.94 20.32 13.49
CA PRO A 590 41.75 19.33 14.55
C PRO A 590 42.64 19.62 15.78
N VAL A 591 42.14 19.27 16.98
CA VAL A 591 42.85 19.40 18.26
C VAL A 591 43.31 18.01 18.76
N PRO A 592 44.50 17.88 19.38
CA PRO A 592 45.17 16.60 19.62
C PRO A 592 44.84 15.94 20.96
N ALA A 593 45.19 14.65 21.07
CA ALA A 593 45.04 13.81 22.26
C ALA A 593 46.13 14.06 23.32
N GLY A 594 45.77 13.93 24.61
CA GLY A 594 46.70 13.97 25.75
C GLY A 594 46.04 13.82 27.12
N ASP A 595 45.88 12.56 27.54
CA ASP A 595 46.08 11.92 28.86
C ASP A 595 45.64 12.46 30.25
N LEU A 596 44.98 11.52 30.94
CA LEU A 596 45.11 11.06 32.35
C LEU A 596 44.36 11.72 33.53
N ALA A 597 43.41 10.92 34.04
CA ALA A 597 43.32 10.40 35.42
C ALA A 597 42.39 11.03 36.49
N THR A 598 41.56 10.11 37.04
CA THR A 598 41.09 9.94 38.44
C THR A 598 40.06 10.90 39.08
N ALA A 599 38.89 10.34 39.41
CA ALA A 599 38.29 10.38 40.77
C ALA A 599 37.11 9.39 40.85
N GLY A 600 37.20 8.39 41.72
CA GLY A 600 36.09 7.50 42.09
C GLY A 600 35.32 8.02 43.33
N PRO A 601 34.40 7.23 43.90
CA PRO A 601 33.97 7.40 45.27
C PRO A 601 34.41 6.22 46.19
N ASN A 602 34.95 6.60 47.35
CA ASN A 602 35.05 5.85 48.62
C ASN A 602 33.67 5.28 49.03
N GLY A 603 33.48 4.25 49.86
CA GLY A 603 34.22 3.43 50.84
C GLY A 603 33.11 2.57 51.53
N ASN A 604 33.30 1.44 52.22
CA ASN A 604 34.28 1.06 53.21
C ASN A 604 34.15 -0.45 53.53
N HIS A 605 35.30 -1.06 53.86
CA HIS A 605 35.60 -2.10 54.88
C HIS A 605 34.71 -3.35 55.05
N ALA A 606 35.18 -4.55 55.39
CA ALA A 606 36.46 -5.23 55.64
C ALA A 606 36.04 -6.70 55.95
N GLY A 607 36.81 -7.79 55.86
CA GLY A 607 38.22 -7.99 55.62
C GLY A 607 38.54 -9.50 55.53
N ASN A 608 39.82 -9.77 55.30
CA ASN A 608 40.64 -10.99 55.44
C ASN A 608 40.02 -12.22 56.13
N GLY A 609 40.36 -13.46 55.78
CA GLY A 609 41.41 -13.96 54.90
C GLY A 609 41.82 -15.40 55.26
N SER A 610 42.57 -16.02 54.34
CA SER A 610 43.51 -17.14 54.51
C SER A 610 43.00 -18.59 54.61
N ASN A 611 43.64 -19.40 53.75
CA ASN A 611 44.13 -20.78 53.93
C ASN A 611 43.15 -21.97 54.04
N GLY A 612 43.25 -22.84 53.03
CA GLY A 612 43.86 -24.15 53.26
C GLY A 612 42.95 -25.38 53.23
N SER A 613 43.21 -26.21 52.21
CA SER A 613 43.07 -27.67 52.20
C SER A 613 41.68 -28.31 52.07
N GLY A 614 41.54 -29.15 51.04
CA GLY A 614 41.43 -30.58 51.29
C GLY A 614 40.08 -31.25 51.08
N ARG A 615 40.03 -32.00 49.96
CA ARG A 615 39.47 -33.36 49.80
C ARG A 615 38.02 -33.55 49.30
N HIS A 616 38.00 -34.23 48.16
CA HIS A 616 37.27 -35.45 47.81
C HIS A 616 35.84 -35.39 47.24
N ARG A 617 35.77 -35.89 45.97
CA ARG A 617 34.88 -36.94 45.41
C ARG A 617 33.37 -36.66 45.41
N ASP A 618 32.56 -37.17 44.49
CA ASP A 618 32.73 -37.93 43.25
C ASP A 618 31.41 -37.81 42.48
N LEU A 619 31.47 -38.21 41.22
CA LEU A 619 30.39 -38.39 40.25
C LEU A 619 29.17 -39.19 40.75
N GLY A 620 27.99 -38.87 40.20
CA GLY A 620 26.85 -39.78 40.14
C GLY A 620 25.53 -39.09 39.76
N GLY A 621 25.12 -39.15 38.49
CA GLY A 621 23.69 -39.14 38.13
C GLY A 621 23.12 -40.57 38.21
N PRO A 622 21.94 -40.86 37.63
CA PRO A 622 20.65 -40.17 37.67
C PRO A 622 19.59 -41.03 38.40
N GLN A 623 18.47 -40.48 38.87
CA GLN A 623 17.38 -41.29 39.43
C GLN A 623 15.99 -40.87 38.92
N ARG A 624 15.35 -41.84 38.24
CA ARG A 624 13.95 -41.86 37.81
C ARG A 624 13.03 -41.73 39.02
N VAL A 625 11.97 -40.93 38.87
CA VAL A 625 10.82 -40.92 39.79
C VAL A 625 9.60 -41.54 39.08
N PRO A 626 8.76 -42.34 39.76
CA PRO A 626 7.78 -43.22 39.14
C PRO A 626 6.47 -42.51 38.77
N ARG A 627 5.78 -43.09 37.77
CA ARG A 627 4.40 -42.82 37.36
C ARG A 627 3.42 -42.93 38.55
N GLY A 628 2.77 -41.81 38.89
CA GLY A 628 1.58 -41.76 39.73
C GLY A 628 0.30 -42.00 38.91
N GLN A 629 -0.66 -42.67 39.54
CA GLN A 629 -1.86 -43.27 38.94
C GLN A 629 -2.93 -42.27 38.46
N ARG A 630 -3.66 -42.78 37.48
CA ARG A 630 -4.80 -42.26 36.73
C ARG A 630 -6.03 -42.11 37.63
N ALA A 631 -6.55 -40.90 37.78
CA ALA A 631 -7.92 -40.68 38.24
C ALA A 631 -8.86 -40.81 37.02
N ALA A 632 -9.94 -41.57 37.18
CA ALA A 632 -10.95 -41.79 36.15
C ALA A 632 -11.76 -40.51 35.92
N GLU A 633 -11.65 -39.95 34.72
CA GLU A 633 -12.44 -38.81 34.24
C GLU A 633 -13.80 -39.32 33.75
N SER A 634 -14.87 -38.72 34.27
CA SER A 634 -16.25 -39.01 33.89
C SER A 634 -16.50 -38.77 32.39
N PRO A 635 -17.31 -39.59 31.71
CA PRO A 635 -17.58 -39.40 30.29
C PRO A 635 -18.40 -38.11 30.03
N PRO A 636 -18.15 -37.41 28.92
CA PRO A 636 -18.91 -36.21 28.56
C PRO A 636 -20.37 -36.56 28.20
N PRO A 637 -21.32 -35.63 28.39
CA PRO A 637 -22.72 -35.85 28.05
C PRO A 637 -22.91 -35.99 26.52
N PRO A 638 -23.88 -36.80 26.07
CA PRO A 638 -24.13 -37.00 24.64
C PRO A 638 -24.65 -35.71 23.99
N ALA A 639 -24.20 -35.48 22.75
CA ALA A 639 -24.63 -34.35 21.92
C ALA A 639 -26.16 -34.39 21.66
N PRO A 640 -26.84 -33.22 21.60
CA PRO A 640 -28.27 -33.17 21.31
C PRO A 640 -28.58 -33.73 19.92
N ARG A 641 -29.48 -34.71 19.86
CA ARG A 641 -30.01 -35.28 18.61
C ARG A 641 -30.75 -34.20 17.83
N ARG A 642 -30.29 -33.90 16.60
CA ARG A 642 -31.04 -33.08 15.64
C ARG A 642 -32.35 -33.77 15.27
N PRO A 643 -33.50 -33.06 15.20
CA PRO A 643 -34.75 -33.63 14.72
C PRO A 643 -34.66 -33.94 13.21
N PRO A 644 -35.40 -34.96 12.73
CA PRO A 644 -35.42 -35.32 11.31
C PRO A 644 -36.02 -34.19 10.49
N ARG A 645 -35.28 -33.73 9.47
CA ARG A 645 -35.79 -32.82 8.44
C ARG A 645 -36.70 -33.60 7.49
N ASN A 646 -38.01 -33.51 7.72
CA ASN A 646 -39.01 -33.87 6.70
C ASN A 646 -39.05 -32.75 5.65
N PHE A 647 -38.37 -32.96 4.51
CA PHE A 647 -38.63 -32.18 3.31
C PHE A 647 -39.78 -32.82 2.54
N PRO A 648 -40.86 -32.10 2.21
CA PRO A 648 -41.82 -32.58 1.21
C PRO A 648 -41.16 -32.56 -0.18
N PRO A 649 -41.51 -33.51 -1.07
CA PRO A 649 -40.97 -33.55 -2.43
C PRO A 649 -41.46 -32.33 -3.25
N PRO A 650 -40.66 -31.87 -4.24
CA PRO A 650 -41.04 -30.76 -5.10
C PRO A 650 -42.24 -31.13 -5.99
N PRO A 651 -43.16 -30.19 -6.29
CA PRO A 651 -44.22 -30.41 -7.26
C PRO A 651 -43.62 -30.53 -8.67
N GLY A 652 -43.89 -31.65 -9.32
CA GLY A 652 -43.54 -31.85 -10.72
C GLY A 652 -44.44 -31.04 -11.66
N LYS A 653 -43.83 -30.23 -12.53
CA LYS A 653 -43.88 -30.33 -13.99
C LYS A 653 -42.88 -29.37 -14.60
#